data_AF-A0A9N8HRG7-F1
#
_entry.id   AF-A0A9N8HRG7-F1
#
_cell.length_a   1.000
_cell.length_b   1.000
_cell.length_c   1.000
_cell.angle_alpha   90.00
_cell.angle_beta   90.00
_cell.angle_gamma   90.00
#
_symmetry.space_group_name_H-M   'P 1'
#
loop_
_entity.id
_entity.type
_entity.pdbx_description
1 polymer ?
#
loop_
_entity_poly.entity_id
_entity_poly.type
_entity_poly.pdbx_seq_one_letter_code
_entity_poly.pdbx_strand_id
1 'polypeptide(L)'
;MIPTPRQRPRQRETSDDGLTKDHLSSGTTAVDPVSSSKGLKSPTISVEKLGVTTLRDDNISSSSGHQEVATPSKDEKPLTSSSKSSNVNCIPEERRKKLEKGLHTVQNRVPGAKKMMDLVNMLPPRVRMVILSLWLLWKVVLFVIFLHVLLFTSSQLTTDSSQDAVSSGSTSRLTREVSDTNSNNNPRILYIITTLAEFNNGLRQTVKGQDRLGEVLIPIMVDSVESMVHEPFNYHVDVFIIAAYQLKKDREDYIRSRLPDGVGLEVWDDACPLGYEAKHSEDAVIDNTRALARQHRYVIKDKLMHYDLFVAFEDDMRITGDHVAHFMNMSKEIEKLRIEAPQTVPNQLPVKTDPKEQNYHGPLTQGQMNRLIPGFIRVEALVDEAQYGAQTTLANIDRDFMYDVVTEQGQVQPKEIHFNSRICCHVQMKPNKNTPVHPPPQDIIIWETNIKALSALKMPTPKVGKPSDLVDWVGVLPGPGKRMDVELLIGGYWSGRDGAFGDEEKPGGGRPDIIAQQGGWMATRQQILRMNNDGLCMGSFIPPFDPPMYRNDGQESFNVEFWSGGYQLFTGVRGGCNMQRIFSLHPDYASNHFIYHVANNKQKQLNQERMLRADNLLGQLNTVRKAAERALVKETGGKR
;
A
#
# COMPACT_ATOMS: atom_id res chain seq x y z
N MET A 1 -32.35 -4.42 5.51
CA MET A 1 -32.87 -3.07 5.80
C MET A 1 -31.88 -2.40 6.73
N ILE A 2 -31.06 -1.49 6.19
CA ILE A 2 -30.06 -0.74 6.96
C ILE A 2 -30.80 0.44 7.61
N PRO A 3 -30.60 0.76 8.90
CA PRO A 3 -31.26 1.91 9.51
C PRO A 3 -30.69 3.19 8.90
N THR A 4 -31.54 4.00 8.29
CA THR A 4 -31.23 5.37 7.87
C THR A 4 -30.78 6.19 9.09
N PRO A 5 -29.73 7.03 8.96
CA PRO A 5 -29.32 7.93 10.04
C PRO A 5 -30.47 8.86 10.42
N ARG A 6 -30.72 9.02 11.72
CA ARG A 6 -31.64 10.03 12.24
C ARG A 6 -31.13 11.43 11.87
N GLN A 7 -31.71 12.01 10.83
CA GLN A 7 -31.58 13.44 10.58
C GLN A 7 -32.25 14.20 11.75
N ARG A 8 -31.46 14.94 12.54
CA ARG A 8 -32.01 15.94 13.46
C ARG A 8 -32.50 17.14 12.65
N PRO A 9 -33.68 17.71 12.97
CA PRO A 9 -34.19 18.87 12.25
C PRO A 9 -33.30 20.09 12.52
N ARG A 10 -32.92 20.80 11.45
CA ARG A 10 -32.30 22.13 11.51
C ARG A 10 -33.26 23.08 12.24
N GLN A 11 -32.84 23.58 13.41
CA GLN A 11 -33.47 24.77 13.98
C GLN A 11 -33.03 25.99 13.18
N ARG A 12 -34.03 26.79 12.81
CA ARG A 12 -33.92 28.01 12.03
C ARG A 12 -33.76 29.15 13.03
N GLU A 13 -32.54 29.66 13.19
CA GLU A 13 -32.32 30.87 14.00
C GLU A 13 -32.88 32.08 13.26
N THR A 14 -33.77 32.78 13.95
CA THR A 14 -34.33 34.07 13.57
C THR A 14 -33.33 35.17 13.88
N SER A 15 -33.10 36.01 12.89
CA SER A 15 -32.45 37.33 12.98
C SER A 15 -33.13 38.22 14.01
N ASP A 16 -32.33 38.88 14.85
CA ASP A 16 -32.77 40.07 15.59
C ASP A 16 -31.73 41.18 15.44
N ASP A 17 -32.25 42.37 15.15
CA ASP A 17 -31.56 43.60 14.80
C ASP A 17 -31.02 44.36 16.02
N GLY A 18 -29.89 45.04 15.81
CA GLY A 18 -29.65 46.40 16.30
C GLY A 18 -29.12 46.60 17.72
N LEU A 19 -27.92 47.18 17.85
CA LEU A 19 -27.76 48.62 18.08
C LEU A 19 -26.28 49.05 18.19
N THR A 20 -26.05 50.24 17.65
CA THR A 20 -24.86 51.10 17.62
C THR A 20 -24.21 51.42 18.96
N LYS A 21 -22.88 51.63 18.98
CA LYS A 21 -22.25 52.87 19.47
C LYS A 21 -20.76 53.00 19.15
N ASP A 22 -20.39 54.23 18.80
CA ASP A 22 -19.08 54.77 18.48
C ASP A 22 -18.06 54.72 19.63
N HIS A 23 -16.76 54.66 19.30
CA HIS A 23 -15.79 55.71 19.65
C HIS A 23 -14.37 55.44 19.10
N LEU A 24 -13.76 56.51 18.54
CA LEU A 24 -12.36 57.00 18.65
C LEU A 24 -11.19 56.01 18.57
N SER A 25 -9.98 56.33 18.11
CA SER A 25 -9.35 57.32 17.23
C SER A 25 -7.85 56.98 17.28
N SER A 26 -7.12 57.30 16.21
CA SER A 26 -5.68 57.64 16.18
C SER A 26 -4.64 56.62 16.67
N GLY A 27 -3.61 56.38 15.86
CA GLY A 27 -2.37 55.79 16.34
C GLY A 27 -1.39 55.35 15.27
N THR A 28 -1.00 56.26 14.37
CA THR A 28 0.10 56.07 13.42
C THR A 28 1.44 56.21 14.15
N THR A 29 2.33 55.21 14.08
CA THR A 29 3.78 55.43 14.20
C THR A 29 4.55 54.39 13.41
N ALA A 30 5.25 54.88 12.39
CA ALA A 30 6.37 54.22 11.73
C ALA A 30 7.60 54.24 12.65
N VAL A 31 8.42 53.19 12.61
CA VAL A 31 9.80 53.20 13.10
C VAL A 31 10.67 52.38 12.15
N ASP A 32 11.66 53.06 11.57
CA ASP A 32 12.74 52.54 10.75
C ASP A 32 13.81 51.78 11.58
N PRO A 33 14.68 50.99 10.93
CA PRO A 33 15.56 50.03 11.59
C PRO A 33 16.91 50.64 11.99
N VAL A 34 17.46 50.19 13.14
CA VAL A 34 18.84 50.46 13.52
C VAL A 34 19.57 49.16 13.84
N SER A 35 20.65 48.96 13.11
CA SER A 35 21.72 47.98 13.32
C SER A 35 22.45 48.19 14.66
N SER A 36 22.80 47.11 15.36
CA SER A 36 24.13 47.03 15.99
C SER A 36 24.50 45.62 16.41
N SER A 37 25.60 45.15 15.85
CA SER A 37 26.46 44.06 16.29
C SER A 37 27.02 44.25 17.72
N LYS A 38 27.10 43.16 18.48
CA LYS A 38 28.11 42.78 19.51
C LYS A 38 27.56 41.51 20.18
N GLY A 39 28.15 40.33 19.99
CA GLY A 39 29.42 39.94 20.60
C GLY A 39 29.17 39.42 22.02
N LEU A 40 28.79 38.14 22.16
CA LEU A 40 28.82 37.44 23.45
C LEU A 40 29.50 36.09 23.32
N LYS A 41 30.53 35.94 24.15
CA LYS A 41 31.36 34.75 24.34
C LYS A 41 30.58 33.69 25.12
N SER A 42 30.60 32.45 24.65
CA SER A 42 30.14 31.27 25.38
C SER A 42 31.14 30.92 26.51
N PRO A 43 30.67 30.58 27.72
CA PRO A 43 31.53 29.96 28.72
C PRO A 43 31.58 28.44 28.53
N THR A 44 32.81 27.94 28.44
CA THR A 44 33.20 26.52 28.53
C THR A 44 32.86 25.98 29.92
N ILE A 45 32.04 24.93 30.00
CA ILE A 45 31.85 24.16 31.23
C ILE A 45 32.63 22.86 31.09
N SER A 46 33.69 22.75 31.90
CA SER A 46 34.47 21.54 32.16
C SER A 46 33.70 20.63 33.12
N VAL A 47 33.45 19.38 32.73
CA VAL A 47 32.91 18.33 33.60
C VAL A 47 34.08 17.53 34.17
N GLU A 48 34.30 17.69 35.47
CA GLU A 48 35.24 16.92 36.27
C GLU A 48 34.70 15.52 36.56
N LYS A 49 35.60 14.53 36.48
CA LYS A 49 35.43 13.15 36.89
C LYS A 49 35.29 13.06 38.41
N LEU A 50 34.24 12.37 38.88
CA LEU A 50 34.24 11.75 40.21
C LEU A 50 33.98 10.25 40.05
N GLY A 51 35.00 9.47 40.38
CA GLY A 51 34.93 8.03 40.49
C GLY A 51 34.29 7.64 41.82
N VAL A 52 33.43 6.63 41.78
CA VAL A 52 32.95 5.92 42.97
C VAL A 52 33.16 4.43 42.73
N THR A 53 34.08 3.89 43.52
CA THR A 53 34.39 2.48 43.70
C THR A 53 33.37 1.87 44.67
N THR A 54 32.72 0.77 44.30
CA THR A 54 32.09 -0.14 45.28
C THR A 54 32.39 -1.59 44.90
N LEU A 55 33.20 -2.22 45.75
CA LEU A 55 33.36 -3.65 45.93
C LEU A 55 32.15 -4.20 46.68
N ARG A 56 31.60 -5.34 46.24
CA ARG A 56 31.30 -6.47 47.13
C ARG A 56 30.94 -7.74 46.36
N ASP A 57 31.63 -8.80 46.74
CA ASP A 57 31.35 -10.21 46.46
C ASP A 57 30.02 -10.66 47.08
N ASP A 58 29.33 -11.60 46.43
CA ASP A 58 29.19 -12.96 46.97
C ASP A 58 28.46 -13.92 46.01
N ASN A 59 29.13 -15.05 45.77
CA ASN A 59 28.65 -16.42 45.59
C ASN A 59 27.15 -16.68 45.36
N ILE A 60 26.85 -17.48 44.31
CA ILE A 60 26.11 -18.75 44.44
C ILE A 60 26.49 -19.65 43.26
N SER A 61 26.96 -20.85 43.63
CA SER A 61 27.23 -21.99 42.78
C SER A 61 25.93 -22.75 42.47
N SER A 62 25.82 -23.28 41.25
CA SER A 62 25.14 -24.55 41.03
C SER A 62 25.70 -25.24 39.81
N SER A 63 25.99 -26.52 40.01
CA SER A 63 26.71 -27.45 39.17
C SER A 63 25.76 -28.39 38.43
N SER A 64 26.36 -29.21 37.56
CA SER A 64 25.82 -30.37 36.82
C SER A 64 25.14 -30.03 35.49
N GLY A 65 25.44 -30.69 34.37
CA GLY A 65 26.27 -31.88 34.17
C GLY A 65 26.54 -32.14 32.69
N HIS A 66 27.63 -32.88 32.47
CA HIS A 66 28.08 -33.44 31.21
C HIS A 66 27.02 -34.25 30.48
N GLN A 67 27.00 -34.14 29.14
CA GLN A 67 26.90 -35.31 28.26
C GLN A 67 27.55 -35.02 26.90
N GLU A 68 28.77 -35.54 26.73
CA GLU A 68 29.36 -35.83 25.43
C GLU A 68 28.56 -36.94 24.75
N VAL A 69 28.15 -36.72 23.50
CA VAL A 69 27.66 -37.80 22.62
C VAL A 69 28.62 -37.92 21.46
N ALA A 70 29.25 -39.09 21.41
CA ALA A 70 30.23 -39.52 20.44
C ALA A 70 29.63 -39.66 19.02
N THR A 71 30.38 -39.14 18.04
CA THR A 71 30.26 -39.48 16.61
C THR A 71 30.94 -40.82 16.31
N PRO A 72 30.32 -41.71 15.52
CA PRO A 72 31.06 -42.74 14.80
C PRO A 72 31.17 -42.39 13.32
N SER A 73 32.41 -42.24 12.86
CA SER A 73 32.81 -42.46 11.48
C SER A 73 32.67 -43.93 11.10
N LYS A 74 32.27 -44.23 9.87
CA LYS A 74 32.83 -45.35 9.09
C LYS A 74 32.45 -45.25 7.62
N ASP A 75 33.50 -45.23 6.80
CA ASP A 75 33.51 -45.53 5.38
C ASP A 75 32.93 -46.94 5.10
N GLU A 76 32.31 -47.11 3.92
CA GLU A 76 32.69 -48.16 2.96
C GLU A 76 31.82 -48.09 1.69
N LYS A 77 32.47 -47.95 0.53
CA LYS A 77 31.92 -48.22 -0.80
C LYS A 77 31.90 -49.73 -1.04
N PRO A 78 30.98 -50.21 -1.88
CA PRO A 78 31.39 -51.19 -2.88
C PRO A 78 30.91 -50.86 -4.30
N LEU A 79 31.83 -51.05 -5.24
CA LEU A 79 31.59 -51.27 -6.67
C LEU A 79 30.95 -52.65 -6.87
N THR A 80 30.02 -52.77 -7.83
CA THR A 80 29.71 -53.92 -8.72
C THR A 80 28.32 -53.66 -9.33
N SER A 81 27.94 -54.13 -10.51
CA SER A 81 28.58 -54.63 -11.72
C SER A 81 27.44 -54.67 -12.76
N SER A 82 27.81 -54.49 -14.03
CA SER A 82 26.87 -54.52 -15.15
C SER A 82 26.27 -55.91 -15.38
N SER A 83 24.96 -56.01 -15.57
CA SER A 83 24.38 -57.11 -16.34
C SER A 83 23.14 -56.64 -17.13
N LYS A 84 23.17 -56.94 -18.43
CA LYS A 84 22.08 -56.76 -19.39
C LYS A 84 21.03 -57.84 -19.11
N SER A 85 19.75 -57.45 -19.01
CA SER A 85 18.64 -58.40 -19.04
C SER A 85 17.37 -57.74 -19.61
N SER A 86 16.78 -58.46 -20.54
CA SER A 86 15.55 -58.28 -21.34
C SER A 86 14.47 -57.28 -20.86
N ASN A 87 14.09 -56.40 -21.81
CA ASN A 87 12.89 -55.56 -21.79
C ASN A 87 11.60 -56.36 -21.55
N VAL A 88 11.03 -56.20 -20.37
CA VAL A 88 9.58 -56.31 -20.14
C VAL A 88 9.13 -54.91 -19.71
N ASN A 89 8.17 -54.34 -20.44
CA ASN A 89 7.60 -53.01 -20.19
C ASN A 89 6.87 -52.99 -18.83
N CYS A 90 7.63 -52.78 -17.76
CA CYS A 90 7.11 -52.46 -16.44
C CYS A 90 7.03 -50.93 -16.31
N ILE A 91 5.87 -50.43 -15.90
CA ILE A 91 5.68 -49.02 -15.53
C ILE A 91 6.76 -48.66 -14.49
N PRO A 92 7.52 -47.56 -14.68
CA PRO A 92 8.55 -47.13 -13.73
C PRO A 92 7.99 -47.07 -12.31
N GLU A 93 8.71 -47.64 -11.34
CA GLU A 93 8.25 -47.79 -9.96
C GLU A 93 7.80 -46.45 -9.34
N GLU A 94 8.43 -45.35 -9.76
CA GLU A 94 8.07 -43.99 -9.38
C GLU A 94 6.67 -43.58 -9.86
N ARG A 95 6.29 -43.94 -11.09
CA ARG A 95 4.94 -43.72 -11.64
C ARG A 95 3.91 -44.58 -10.91
N ARG A 96 4.25 -45.83 -10.58
CA ARG A 96 3.38 -46.71 -9.79
C ARG A 96 3.11 -46.13 -8.40
N LYS A 97 4.16 -45.70 -7.68
CA LYS A 97 4.04 -45.07 -6.35
C LYS A 97 3.23 -43.76 -6.41
N LYS A 98 3.37 -42.98 -7.49
CA LYS A 98 2.57 -41.76 -7.70
C LYS A 98 1.10 -42.08 -7.97
N LEU A 99 0.81 -43.14 -8.71
CA LEU A 99 -0.56 -43.62 -8.96
C LEU A 99 -1.20 -44.15 -7.68
N GLU A 100 -0.47 -44.93 -6.88
CA GLU A 100 -0.91 -45.47 -5.60
C GLU A 100 -1.19 -44.36 -4.58
N LYS A 101 -0.32 -43.34 -4.47
CA LYS A 101 -0.57 -42.14 -3.64
C LYS A 101 -1.80 -41.36 -4.10
N GLY A 102 -2.00 -41.22 -5.42
CA GLY A 102 -3.19 -40.59 -5.99
C GLY A 102 -4.47 -41.33 -5.59
N LEU A 103 -4.49 -42.65 -5.78
CA LEU A 103 -5.61 -43.50 -5.42
C LEU A 103 -5.94 -43.42 -3.92
N HIS A 104 -4.92 -43.44 -3.06
CA HIS A 104 -5.08 -43.31 -1.61
C HIS A 104 -5.66 -41.96 -1.20
N THR A 105 -5.27 -40.88 -1.89
CA THR A 105 -5.78 -39.53 -1.63
C THR A 105 -7.26 -39.43 -2.02
N VAL A 106 -7.67 -40.04 -3.13
CA VAL A 106 -9.08 -40.09 -3.56
C VAL A 106 -9.91 -40.93 -2.60
N GLN A 107 -9.43 -42.09 -2.16
CA GLN A 107 -10.11 -42.96 -1.21
C GLN A 107 -10.37 -42.28 0.15
N ASN A 108 -9.46 -41.40 0.59
CA ASN A 108 -9.57 -40.70 1.87
C ASN A 108 -10.42 -39.41 1.80
N ARG A 109 -10.62 -38.82 0.63
CA ARG A 109 -11.40 -37.57 0.47
C ARG A 109 -12.89 -37.78 0.25
N VAL A 110 -13.31 -38.97 -0.19
CA VAL A 110 -14.72 -39.25 -0.49
C VAL A 110 -15.27 -40.23 0.55
N PRO A 111 -16.06 -39.76 1.54
CA PRO A 111 -16.70 -40.63 2.52
C PRO A 111 -17.50 -41.73 1.81
N GLY A 112 -17.16 -43.00 2.08
CA GLY A 112 -17.83 -44.16 1.47
C GLY A 112 -17.16 -44.77 0.23
N ALA A 113 -16.17 -44.11 -0.39
CA ALA A 113 -15.48 -44.65 -1.58
C ALA A 113 -14.72 -45.95 -1.29
N LYS A 114 -14.12 -46.07 -0.09
CA LYS A 114 -13.44 -47.29 0.35
C LYS A 114 -14.41 -48.48 0.43
N LYS A 115 -15.57 -48.30 1.08
CA LYS A 115 -16.60 -49.36 1.20
C LYS A 115 -17.11 -49.82 -0.16
N MET A 116 -17.28 -48.89 -1.10
CA MET A 116 -17.73 -49.21 -2.46
C MET A 116 -16.65 -49.96 -3.27
N MET A 117 -15.38 -49.55 -3.17
CA MET A 117 -14.26 -50.27 -3.79
C MET A 117 -14.09 -51.68 -3.24
N ASP A 118 -14.21 -51.86 -1.92
CA ASP A 118 -14.14 -53.17 -1.28
C ASP A 118 -15.28 -54.08 -1.78
N LEU A 119 -16.49 -53.55 -1.91
CA LEU A 119 -17.65 -54.28 -2.44
C LEU A 119 -17.47 -54.69 -3.91
N VAL A 120 -16.90 -53.82 -4.75
CA VAL A 120 -16.57 -54.11 -6.15
C VAL A 120 -15.46 -55.17 -6.25
N ASN A 121 -14.49 -55.14 -5.34
CA ASN A 121 -13.40 -56.11 -5.28
C ASN A 121 -13.83 -57.50 -4.78
N MET A 122 -15.01 -57.64 -4.17
CA MET A 122 -15.59 -58.94 -3.83
C MET A 122 -16.33 -59.61 -5.00
N LEU A 123 -16.62 -58.88 -6.09
CA LEU A 123 -17.35 -59.43 -7.23
C LEU A 123 -16.44 -60.30 -8.13
N PRO A 124 -16.98 -61.32 -8.84
CA PRO A 124 -16.22 -62.06 -9.84
C PRO A 124 -15.67 -61.14 -10.95
N PRO A 125 -14.49 -61.43 -11.54
CA PRO A 125 -13.87 -60.57 -12.56
C PRO A 125 -14.79 -60.20 -13.73
N ARG A 126 -15.64 -61.13 -14.18
CA ARG A 126 -16.63 -60.89 -15.24
C ARG A 126 -17.65 -59.82 -14.87
N VAL A 127 -18.11 -59.80 -13.61
CA VAL A 127 -19.07 -58.82 -13.11
C VAL A 127 -18.41 -57.43 -12.96
N ARG A 128 -17.14 -57.39 -12.52
CA ARG A 128 -16.38 -56.13 -12.46
C ARG A 128 -16.24 -55.48 -13.83
N MET A 129 -15.96 -56.27 -14.86
CA MET A 129 -15.86 -55.78 -16.24
C MET A 129 -17.20 -55.24 -16.75
N VAL A 130 -18.33 -55.86 -16.40
CA VAL A 130 -19.67 -55.34 -16.74
C VAL A 130 -19.94 -54.02 -16.03
N ILE A 131 -19.66 -53.92 -14.73
CA ILE A 131 -19.85 -52.66 -13.96
C ILE A 131 -18.96 -51.54 -14.51
N LEU A 132 -17.70 -51.85 -14.82
CA LEU A 132 -16.76 -50.88 -15.40
C LEU A 132 -17.23 -50.42 -16.79
N SER A 133 -17.76 -51.33 -17.60
CA SER A 133 -18.34 -51.00 -18.91
C SER A 133 -19.57 -50.12 -18.79
N LEU A 134 -20.49 -50.42 -17.85
CA LEU A 134 -21.66 -49.59 -17.57
C LEU A 134 -21.28 -48.21 -17.03
N TRP A 135 -20.27 -48.13 -16.17
CA TRP A 135 -19.76 -46.85 -15.66
C TRP A 135 -19.13 -46.01 -16.76
N LEU A 136 -18.37 -46.63 -17.67
CA LEU A 136 -17.77 -45.95 -18.81
C LEU A 136 -18.84 -45.48 -19.80
N LEU A 137 -19.86 -46.32 -20.07
CA LEU A 137 -21.01 -45.97 -20.89
C LEU A 137 -21.77 -44.77 -20.30
N TRP A 138 -21.99 -44.76 -18.98
CA TRP A 138 -22.59 -43.62 -18.28
C TRP A 138 -21.79 -42.33 -18.44
N LYS A 139 -20.45 -42.41 -18.41
CA LYS A 139 -19.58 -41.23 -18.66
C LYS A 139 -19.69 -40.74 -20.09
N VAL A 140 -19.81 -41.63 -21.07
CA VAL A 140 -20.05 -41.25 -22.48
C VAL A 140 -21.40 -40.54 -22.62
N VAL A 141 -22.46 -41.06 -21.99
CA VAL A 141 -23.80 -40.42 -21.99
C VAL A 141 -23.74 -39.02 -21.37
N LEU A 142 -23.11 -38.86 -20.21
CA LEU A 142 -22.93 -37.54 -19.58
C LEU A 142 -22.13 -36.58 -20.45
N PHE A 143 -21.09 -37.06 -21.13
CA PHE A 143 -20.29 -36.24 -22.04
C PHE A 143 -21.12 -35.79 -23.25
N VAL A 144 -21.93 -36.67 -23.84
CA VAL A 144 -22.84 -36.33 -24.94
C VAL A 144 -23.90 -35.31 -24.49
N ILE A 145 -24.49 -35.45 -23.31
CA ILE A 145 -25.43 -34.47 -22.74
C ILE A 145 -24.73 -33.12 -22.55
N PHE A 146 -23.53 -33.11 -21.96
CA PHE A 146 -22.76 -31.88 -21.76
C PHE A 146 -22.45 -31.19 -23.10
N LEU A 147 -22.03 -31.96 -24.11
CA LEU A 147 -21.73 -31.45 -25.45
C LEU A 147 -22.99 -30.92 -26.14
N HIS A 148 -24.13 -31.59 -25.97
CA HIS A 148 -25.43 -31.14 -26.47
C HIS A 148 -25.87 -29.83 -25.81
N VAL A 149 -25.72 -29.70 -24.48
CA VAL A 149 -25.98 -28.44 -23.77
C VAL A 149 -25.05 -27.35 -24.29
N LEU A 150 -23.74 -27.59 -24.39
CA LEU A 150 -22.77 -26.61 -24.88
C LEU A 150 -23.09 -26.11 -26.30
N LEU A 151 -23.47 -27.03 -27.19
CA LEU A 151 -23.87 -26.70 -28.56
C LEU A 151 -25.21 -25.92 -28.57
N PHE A 152 -26.18 -26.32 -27.74
CA PHE A 152 -27.46 -25.62 -27.63
C PHE A 152 -27.28 -24.20 -27.08
N THR A 153 -26.49 -24.02 -26.03
CA THR A 153 -26.20 -22.68 -25.48
C THR A 153 -25.42 -21.81 -26.47
N SER A 154 -24.49 -22.39 -27.22
CA SER A 154 -23.74 -21.67 -28.27
C SER A 154 -24.64 -21.26 -29.45
N SER A 155 -25.65 -22.08 -29.79
CA SER A 155 -26.63 -21.72 -30.83
C SER A 155 -27.55 -20.58 -30.40
N GLN A 156 -27.98 -20.55 -29.13
CA GLN A 156 -28.79 -19.46 -28.59
C GLN A 156 -28.02 -18.13 -28.58
N LEU A 157 -26.74 -18.15 -28.21
CA LEU A 157 -25.86 -16.97 -28.19
C LEU A 157 -25.55 -16.38 -29.58
N THR A 158 -25.72 -17.16 -30.66
CA THR A 158 -25.45 -16.68 -32.03
C THR A 158 -26.68 -16.08 -32.71
N THR A 159 -27.89 -16.39 -32.26
CA THR A 159 -29.13 -15.81 -32.83
C THR A 159 -29.42 -14.38 -32.35
N ASP A 160 -29.04 -14.01 -31.12
CA ASP A 160 -29.35 -12.67 -30.57
C ASP A 160 -28.28 -11.60 -30.87
N SER A 161 -27.13 -11.95 -31.46
CA SER A 161 -26.04 -10.98 -31.68
C SER A 161 -26.13 -10.19 -32.99
N SER A 162 -27.22 -10.31 -33.76
CA SER A 162 -27.32 -9.74 -35.12
C SER A 162 -28.17 -8.46 -35.24
N GLN A 163 -28.67 -7.87 -34.14
CA GLN A 163 -29.43 -6.61 -34.21
C GLN A 163 -28.95 -5.41 -33.35
N ASP A 164 -28.01 -5.56 -32.40
CA ASP A 164 -27.61 -4.43 -31.52
C ASP A 164 -26.16 -3.94 -31.69
N ALA A 165 -25.51 -4.27 -32.81
CA ALA A 165 -24.16 -3.79 -33.14
C ALA A 165 -24.15 -2.31 -33.65
N VAL A 166 -24.84 -1.38 -32.98
CA VAL A 166 -24.71 0.07 -33.19
C VAL A 166 -24.93 0.84 -31.87
N SER A 167 -24.12 0.59 -30.83
CA SER A 167 -24.01 1.53 -29.68
C SER A 167 -22.73 1.34 -28.86
N SER A 168 -21.57 1.36 -29.51
CA SER A 168 -20.25 1.50 -28.84
C SER A 168 -19.91 2.96 -28.45
N GLY A 169 -20.91 3.85 -28.40
CA GLY A 169 -20.73 5.29 -28.14
C GLY A 169 -20.82 5.73 -26.68
N SER A 170 -21.26 4.86 -25.75
CA SER A 170 -21.63 5.28 -24.39
C SER A 170 -20.42 5.69 -23.53
N THR A 171 -19.28 5.00 -23.66
CA THR A 171 -18.08 5.32 -22.86
C THR A 171 -17.40 6.62 -23.29
N SER A 172 -17.57 7.05 -24.56
CA SER A 172 -17.01 8.31 -25.07
C SER A 172 -17.77 9.55 -24.59
N ARG A 173 -19.05 9.40 -24.21
CA ARG A 173 -19.90 10.52 -23.76
C ARG A 173 -19.55 10.97 -22.34
N LEU A 174 -19.29 10.03 -21.44
CA LEU A 174 -18.85 10.31 -20.07
C LEU A 174 -17.45 10.93 -20.00
N THR A 175 -16.58 10.66 -20.98
CA THR A 175 -15.25 11.29 -21.04
C THR A 175 -15.30 12.72 -21.57
N ARG A 176 -16.30 13.06 -22.39
CA ARG A 176 -16.42 14.41 -22.98
C ARG A 176 -17.04 15.43 -22.02
N GLU A 177 -17.95 15.02 -21.13
CA GLU A 177 -18.49 15.92 -20.08
C GLU A 177 -17.46 16.31 -19.01
N VAL A 178 -16.39 15.53 -18.81
CA VAL A 178 -15.35 15.83 -17.80
C VAL A 178 -14.32 16.85 -18.30
N SER A 179 -14.21 17.08 -19.61
CA SER A 179 -13.20 18.00 -20.17
C SER A 179 -13.65 19.46 -20.28
N ASP A 180 -14.93 19.78 -20.02
CA ASP A 180 -15.48 21.13 -20.19
C ASP A 180 -15.61 21.95 -18.89
N THR A 181 -15.11 21.51 -17.74
CA THR A 181 -14.93 22.38 -16.55
C THR A 181 -13.67 23.23 -16.69
N ASN A 182 -13.68 24.08 -17.70
CA ASN A 182 -12.68 25.09 -17.98
C ASN A 182 -13.12 26.41 -17.31
N SER A 183 -12.98 26.53 -15.98
CA SER A 183 -13.01 27.82 -15.26
C SER A 183 -12.62 27.64 -13.79
N ASN A 184 -11.44 28.13 -13.39
CA ASN A 184 -11.06 28.63 -12.05
C ASN A 184 -11.45 27.89 -10.75
N ASN A 185 -12.00 26.68 -10.79
CA ASN A 185 -12.43 25.99 -9.58
C ASN A 185 -11.27 25.19 -9.00
N ASN A 186 -10.85 25.60 -7.79
CA ASN A 186 -9.89 24.85 -7.00
C ASN A 186 -10.42 23.42 -6.77
N PRO A 187 -9.57 22.38 -6.88
CA PRO A 187 -9.98 21.00 -6.65
C PRO A 187 -10.74 20.82 -5.33
N ARG A 188 -11.84 20.05 -5.38
CA ARG A 188 -12.62 19.70 -4.19
C ARG A 188 -12.09 18.40 -3.61
N ILE A 189 -11.65 18.46 -2.36
CA ILE A 189 -11.01 17.35 -1.65
C ILE A 189 -11.89 16.94 -0.48
N LEU A 190 -12.18 15.64 -0.38
CA LEU A 190 -12.73 15.05 0.84
C LEU A 190 -11.60 14.38 1.62
N TYR A 191 -11.25 14.94 2.79
CA TYR A 191 -10.27 14.38 3.69
C TYR A 191 -10.96 13.51 4.76
N ILE A 192 -10.84 12.20 4.62
CA ILE A 192 -11.47 11.19 5.45
C ILE A 192 -10.46 10.65 6.46
N ILE A 193 -10.79 10.75 7.74
CA ILE A 193 -9.91 10.31 8.83
C ILE A 193 -10.64 9.23 9.64
N THR A 194 -9.96 8.12 9.91
CA THR A 194 -10.47 7.09 10.84
C THR A 194 -9.75 7.10 12.16
N THR A 195 -10.51 7.09 13.25
CA THR A 195 -9.98 7.06 14.61
C THR A 195 -10.64 5.95 15.44
N LEU A 196 -9.80 5.11 16.04
CA LEU A 196 -10.24 3.95 16.80
C LEU A 196 -10.55 4.25 18.27
N ALA A 197 -9.95 5.28 18.84
CA ALA A 197 -10.07 5.58 20.26
C ALA A 197 -9.92 7.07 20.52
N GLU A 198 -10.80 7.61 21.36
CA GLU A 198 -10.69 8.99 21.84
C GLU A 198 -9.50 9.13 22.79
N PHE A 199 -9.32 8.13 23.65
CA PHE A 199 -8.26 8.05 24.63
C PHE A 199 -7.40 6.81 24.39
N ASN A 200 -6.09 6.96 24.55
CA ASN A 200 -5.18 5.83 24.45
C ASN A 200 -5.49 4.79 25.54
N ASN A 201 -5.48 3.51 25.17
CA ASN A 201 -5.79 2.40 26.09
C ASN A 201 -4.54 1.83 26.81
N GLY A 202 -3.35 2.36 26.52
CA GLY A 202 -2.08 1.88 27.06
C GLY A 202 -1.42 0.77 26.24
N LEU A 203 -2.09 0.26 25.19
CA LEU A 203 -1.47 -0.71 24.28
C LEU A 203 -0.41 -0.01 23.42
N ARG A 204 0.51 -0.82 22.86
CA ARG A 204 1.59 -0.34 21.97
C ARG A 204 2.47 0.73 22.63
N GLN A 205 2.65 0.64 23.94
CA GLN A 205 3.44 1.58 24.75
C GLN A 205 2.91 3.03 24.71
N THR A 206 1.61 3.21 24.49
CA THR A 206 0.95 4.51 24.66
C THR A 206 0.66 4.78 26.14
N VAL A 207 0.40 6.04 26.51
CA VAL A 207 0.02 6.40 27.88
C VAL A 207 -1.49 6.19 28.03
N LYS A 208 -1.91 5.27 28.91
CA LYS A 208 -3.33 5.00 29.15
C LYS A 208 -4.05 6.26 29.64
N GLY A 209 -5.18 6.59 29.03
CA GLY A 209 -5.99 7.77 29.35
C GLY A 209 -5.53 9.07 28.69
N GLN A 210 -4.42 9.05 27.93
CA GLN A 210 -3.99 10.21 27.15
C GLN A 210 -5.05 10.57 26.10
N ASP A 211 -5.33 11.87 25.95
CA ASP A 211 -6.30 12.40 24.99
C ASP A 211 -5.76 12.29 23.56
N ARG A 212 -5.98 11.16 22.90
CA ARG A 212 -5.50 10.92 21.53
C ARG A 212 -6.18 11.88 20.55
N LEU A 213 -7.47 12.15 20.72
CA LEU A 213 -8.21 13.06 19.87
C LEU A 213 -7.60 14.48 19.93
N GLY A 214 -7.43 15.02 21.13
CA GLY A 214 -6.96 16.38 21.35
C GLY A 214 -5.45 16.57 21.15
N GLU A 215 -4.63 15.57 21.48
CA GLU A 215 -3.16 15.68 21.44
C GLU A 215 -2.53 15.14 20.15
N VAL A 216 -3.23 14.27 19.41
CA VAL A 216 -2.69 13.64 18.19
C VAL A 216 -3.55 13.99 16.97
N LEU A 217 -4.82 13.56 16.95
CA LEU A 217 -5.66 13.69 15.76
C LEU A 217 -5.88 15.15 15.35
N ILE A 218 -6.39 15.98 16.26
CA ILE A 218 -6.79 17.36 15.95
C ILE A 218 -5.59 18.20 15.48
N PRO A 219 -4.44 18.25 16.18
CA PRO A 219 -3.31 19.05 15.72
C PRO A 219 -2.82 18.65 14.33
N ILE A 220 -2.80 17.36 14.02
CA ILE A 220 -2.32 16.83 12.73
C ILE A 220 -3.31 17.09 11.62
N MET A 221 -4.60 16.87 11.88
CA MET A 221 -5.66 17.16 10.93
C MET A 221 -5.70 18.65 10.59
N VAL A 222 -5.62 19.53 11.59
CA VAL A 222 -5.64 20.99 11.38
C VAL A 222 -4.42 21.43 10.55
N ASP A 223 -3.21 21.02 10.93
CA ASP A 223 -1.98 21.32 10.17
C ASP A 223 -2.06 20.79 8.72
N SER A 224 -2.60 19.58 8.54
CA SER A 224 -2.84 19.00 7.22
C SER A 224 -3.80 19.85 6.38
N VAL A 225 -4.96 20.22 6.94
CA VAL A 225 -5.99 21.02 6.26
C VAL A 225 -5.50 22.43 5.96
N GLU A 226 -4.86 23.11 6.93
CA GLU A 226 -4.26 24.44 6.74
C GLU A 226 -3.28 24.45 5.58
N SER A 227 -2.44 23.42 5.49
CA SER A 227 -1.48 23.29 4.37
C SER A 227 -2.15 23.06 3.01
N MET A 228 -3.43 22.65 2.97
CA MET A 228 -4.17 22.43 1.72
C MET A 228 -5.01 23.65 1.32
N VAL A 229 -5.61 24.35 2.28
CA VAL A 229 -6.55 25.46 2.01
C VAL A 229 -5.85 26.81 1.83
N HIS A 230 -4.66 26.99 2.39
CA HIS A 230 -3.90 28.23 2.23
C HIS A 230 -3.00 28.20 0.99
N GLU A 231 -2.43 29.37 0.66
CA GLU A 231 -1.42 29.47 -0.37
C GLU A 231 -0.23 28.53 -0.10
N PRO A 232 0.35 27.91 -1.14
CA PRO A 232 0.10 28.17 -2.56
C PRO A 232 -1.05 27.35 -3.18
N PHE A 233 -1.73 26.50 -2.41
CA PHE A 233 -2.60 25.47 -2.97
C PHE A 233 -4.06 25.89 -3.10
N ASN A 234 -4.61 26.59 -2.11
CA ASN A 234 -5.97 27.13 -2.12
C ASN A 234 -7.08 26.08 -2.41
N TYR A 235 -6.92 24.82 -1.99
CA TYR A 235 -7.92 23.77 -2.26
C TYR A 235 -9.23 23.98 -1.49
N HIS A 236 -10.33 23.48 -2.03
CA HIS A 236 -11.60 23.37 -1.29
C HIS A 236 -11.63 22.04 -0.54
N VAL A 237 -11.43 22.08 0.78
CA VAL A 237 -11.31 20.88 1.60
C VAL A 237 -12.49 20.75 2.55
N ASP A 238 -13.11 19.57 2.57
CA ASP A 238 -14.06 19.15 3.59
C ASP A 238 -13.48 17.96 4.37
N VAL A 239 -13.73 17.93 5.68
CA VAL A 239 -13.25 16.87 6.57
C VAL A 239 -14.40 15.93 6.94
N PHE A 240 -14.12 14.63 6.87
CA PHE A 240 -15.03 13.57 7.33
C PHE A 240 -14.34 12.68 8.36
N ILE A 241 -14.81 12.71 9.61
CA ILE A 241 -14.26 11.87 10.68
C ILE A 241 -15.13 10.63 10.86
N ILE A 242 -14.50 9.46 10.80
CA ILE A 242 -15.12 8.17 11.14
C ILE A 242 -14.53 7.70 12.47
N ALA A 243 -15.33 7.75 13.53
CA ALA A 243 -14.92 7.39 14.88
C ALA A 243 -15.55 6.08 15.34
N ALA A 244 -14.74 5.16 15.90
CA ALA A 244 -15.25 3.92 16.51
C ALA A 244 -15.91 4.13 17.88
N TYR A 245 -15.98 5.37 18.36
CA TYR A 245 -16.57 5.75 19.64
C TYR A 245 -17.59 6.86 19.39
N GLN A 246 -18.52 7.02 20.33
CA GLN A 246 -19.46 8.14 20.30
C GLN A 246 -18.73 9.45 20.59
N LEU A 247 -18.82 10.42 19.67
CA LEU A 247 -18.17 11.70 19.83
C LEU A 247 -19.12 12.67 20.54
N LYS A 248 -18.72 13.16 21.71
CA LYS A 248 -19.53 14.12 22.46
C LYS A 248 -19.62 15.46 21.72
N LYS A 249 -20.72 16.18 21.93
CA LYS A 249 -21.00 17.43 21.21
C LYS A 249 -19.94 18.51 21.46
N ASP A 250 -19.49 18.66 22.70
CA ASP A 250 -18.41 19.57 23.09
C ASP A 250 -17.09 19.26 22.36
N ARG A 251 -16.83 17.98 22.08
CA ARG A 251 -15.65 17.53 21.32
C ARG A 251 -15.79 17.80 19.83
N GLU A 252 -16.97 17.58 19.25
CA GLU A 252 -17.27 17.99 17.87
C GLU A 252 -17.13 19.52 17.70
N ASP A 253 -17.65 20.29 18.65
CA ASP A 253 -17.55 21.75 18.65
C ASP A 253 -16.10 22.20 18.81
N TYR A 254 -15.32 21.52 19.65
CA TYR A 254 -13.88 21.73 19.75
C TYR A 254 -13.21 21.48 18.40
N ILE A 255 -13.47 20.37 17.70
CA ILE A 255 -12.91 20.13 16.37
C ILE A 255 -13.28 21.25 15.39
N ARG A 256 -14.56 21.60 15.32
CA ARG A 256 -15.07 22.65 14.42
C ARG A 256 -14.41 24.00 14.68
N SER A 257 -14.18 24.36 15.95
CA SER A 257 -13.51 25.60 16.34
C SER A 257 -12.02 25.68 15.96
N ARG A 258 -11.42 24.54 15.58
CA ARG A 258 -10.00 24.43 15.22
C ARG A 258 -9.78 24.36 13.72
N LEU A 259 -10.81 24.06 12.93
CA LEU A 259 -10.70 24.01 11.47
C LEU A 259 -10.68 25.42 10.88
N PRO A 260 -9.96 25.65 9.76
CA PRO A 260 -9.99 26.91 9.05
C PRO A 260 -11.40 27.28 8.57
N ASP A 261 -11.66 28.57 8.41
CA ASP A 261 -12.94 29.06 7.88
C ASP A 261 -13.23 28.48 6.49
N GLY A 262 -14.50 28.13 6.26
CA GLY A 262 -14.96 27.53 4.99
C GLY A 262 -14.75 26.01 4.87
N VAL A 263 -14.01 25.38 5.78
CA VAL A 263 -13.86 23.91 5.81
C VAL A 263 -15.09 23.25 6.42
N GLY A 264 -15.75 22.38 5.66
CA GLY A 264 -16.84 21.57 6.17
C GLY A 264 -16.35 20.47 7.13
N LEU A 265 -17.21 20.12 8.09
CA LEU A 265 -17.00 18.99 9.01
C LEU A 265 -18.25 18.12 9.08
N GLU A 266 -18.08 16.84 8.72
CA GLU A 266 -19.02 15.76 8.95
C GLU A 266 -18.37 14.70 9.86
N VAL A 267 -19.17 14.12 10.77
CA VAL A 267 -18.72 13.08 11.69
C VAL A 267 -19.68 11.89 11.62
N TRP A 268 -19.12 10.70 11.44
CA TRP A 268 -19.78 9.42 11.67
C TRP A 268 -19.14 8.78 12.90
N ASP A 269 -19.81 8.93 14.04
CA ASP A 269 -19.41 8.33 15.30
C ASP A 269 -20.10 6.98 15.54
N ASP A 270 -19.61 6.21 16.51
CA ASP A 270 -20.04 4.82 16.75
C ASP A 270 -20.05 3.97 15.45
N ALA A 271 -19.07 4.25 14.57
CA ALA A 271 -19.03 3.74 13.21
C ALA A 271 -18.42 2.33 13.09
N CYS A 272 -18.10 1.70 14.22
CA CYS A 272 -17.47 0.40 14.23
C CYS A 272 -18.42 -0.64 13.61
N PRO A 273 -18.02 -1.35 12.55
CA PRO A 273 -18.89 -2.34 11.96
C PRO A 273 -19.06 -3.51 12.92
N LEU A 274 -20.29 -3.96 13.08
CA LEU A 274 -20.62 -5.16 13.85
C LEU A 274 -20.26 -6.43 13.05
N GLY A 275 -19.57 -7.35 13.69
CA GLY A 275 -19.20 -8.66 13.15
C GLY A 275 -19.48 -9.80 14.12
N TYR A 276 -19.51 -11.03 13.62
CA TYR A 276 -19.70 -12.21 14.45
C TYR A 276 -18.39 -12.64 15.11
N GLU A 277 -18.44 -12.96 16.40
CA GLU A 277 -17.28 -13.42 17.13
C GLU A 277 -16.91 -14.85 16.75
N ALA A 278 -15.72 -15.05 16.18
CA ALA A 278 -15.29 -16.38 15.72
C ALA A 278 -15.00 -17.39 16.84
N LYS A 279 -14.91 -16.94 18.11
CA LYS A 279 -14.48 -17.76 19.26
C LYS A 279 -15.61 -18.15 20.21
N HIS A 280 -16.70 -17.40 20.21
CA HIS A 280 -17.90 -17.71 20.98
C HIS A 280 -18.99 -18.16 20.00
N SER A 281 -20.05 -18.81 20.49
CA SER A 281 -21.15 -19.32 19.65
C SER A 281 -21.54 -18.31 18.58
N GLU A 282 -21.89 -18.77 17.37
CA GLU A 282 -22.19 -17.96 16.16
C GLU A 282 -23.21 -16.81 16.36
N ASP A 283 -23.77 -16.68 17.56
CA ASP A 283 -24.79 -15.72 17.97
C ASP A 283 -24.23 -14.43 18.59
N ALA A 284 -22.95 -14.35 18.97
CA ALA A 284 -22.38 -13.14 19.58
C ALA A 284 -21.92 -12.13 18.52
N VAL A 285 -22.51 -10.93 18.56
CA VAL A 285 -22.15 -9.79 17.70
C VAL A 285 -21.24 -8.84 18.48
N ILE A 286 -20.08 -8.52 17.92
CA ILE A 286 -19.06 -7.66 18.52
C ILE A 286 -18.59 -6.59 17.54
N ASP A 287 -18.01 -5.52 18.09
CA ASP A 287 -17.34 -4.48 17.33
C ASP A 287 -16.11 -5.00 16.59
N ASN A 288 -16.16 -4.99 15.27
CA ASN A 288 -15.03 -5.34 14.42
C ASN A 288 -14.19 -4.11 14.10
N THR A 289 -13.45 -3.64 15.11
CA THR A 289 -12.54 -2.49 15.03
C THR A 289 -11.53 -2.58 13.89
N ARG A 290 -11.15 -3.80 13.49
CA ARG A 290 -10.20 -4.04 12.39
C ARG A 290 -10.77 -3.69 11.02
N ALA A 291 -12.08 -3.60 10.91
CA ALA A 291 -12.78 -3.23 9.70
C ALA A 291 -13.28 -1.77 9.71
N LEU A 292 -12.92 -0.94 10.71
CA LEU A 292 -13.35 0.47 10.75
C LEU A 292 -12.97 1.22 9.46
N ALA A 293 -11.74 1.04 8.95
CA ALA A 293 -11.30 1.70 7.72
C ALA A 293 -12.07 1.26 6.45
N ARG A 294 -12.86 0.18 6.51
CA ARG A 294 -13.81 -0.16 5.44
C ARG A 294 -14.82 0.96 5.22
N GLN A 295 -15.20 1.66 6.29
CA GLN A 295 -16.20 2.73 6.25
C GLN A 295 -15.79 3.90 5.36
N HIS A 296 -14.49 4.09 5.08
CA HIS A 296 -14.04 5.03 4.04
C HIS A 296 -14.82 4.83 2.75
N ARG A 297 -15.01 3.57 2.31
CA ARG A 297 -15.65 3.24 1.03
C ARG A 297 -17.15 3.52 1.03
N TYR A 298 -17.81 3.43 2.17
CA TYR A 298 -19.22 3.81 2.32
C TYR A 298 -19.38 5.33 2.19
N VAL A 299 -18.52 6.11 2.86
CA VAL A 299 -18.50 7.58 2.70
C VAL A 299 -18.26 7.95 1.23
N ILE A 300 -17.29 7.31 0.58
CA ILE A 300 -16.99 7.57 -0.83
C ILE A 300 -18.16 7.24 -1.73
N LYS A 301 -18.87 6.12 -1.50
CA LYS A 301 -20.05 5.75 -2.28
C LYS A 301 -21.04 6.91 -2.38
N ASP A 302 -21.31 7.53 -1.24
CA ASP A 302 -22.33 8.58 -1.12
C ASP A 302 -21.79 9.94 -1.60
N LYS A 303 -20.48 10.15 -1.51
CA LYS A 303 -19.83 11.43 -1.81
C LYS A 303 -19.11 11.45 -3.17
N LEU A 304 -19.11 10.35 -3.93
CA LEU A 304 -18.25 10.16 -5.11
C LEU A 304 -18.36 11.29 -6.13
N MET A 305 -19.58 11.76 -6.37
CA MET A 305 -19.87 12.77 -7.39
C MET A 305 -19.62 14.22 -6.93
N HIS A 306 -19.32 14.44 -5.65
CA HIS A 306 -19.17 15.77 -5.05
C HIS A 306 -17.71 16.24 -4.96
N TYR A 307 -16.74 15.32 -5.04
CA TYR A 307 -15.31 15.61 -4.81
C TYR A 307 -14.43 15.05 -5.91
N ASP A 308 -13.34 15.73 -6.22
CA ASP A 308 -12.42 15.38 -7.31
C ASP A 308 -11.33 14.43 -6.83
N LEU A 309 -10.94 14.58 -5.56
CA LEU A 309 -9.94 13.77 -4.88
C LEU A 309 -10.46 13.30 -3.51
N PHE A 310 -10.16 12.04 -3.19
CA PHE A 310 -10.41 11.46 -1.88
C PHE A 310 -9.06 11.16 -1.22
N VAL A 311 -8.91 11.65 0.02
CA VAL A 311 -7.72 11.43 0.85
C VAL A 311 -8.19 10.68 2.08
N ALA A 312 -7.84 9.40 2.23
CA ALA A 312 -8.38 8.55 3.31
C ALA A 312 -7.26 7.89 4.11
N PHE A 313 -7.06 8.33 5.35
CA PHE A 313 -5.93 7.91 6.20
C PHE A 313 -6.32 7.66 7.67
N GLU A 314 -5.42 6.99 8.39
CA GLU A 314 -5.45 6.85 9.84
C GLU A 314 -5.20 8.21 10.54
N ASP A 315 -5.62 8.31 11.80
CA ASP A 315 -5.63 9.56 12.58
C ASP A 315 -4.26 10.07 13.04
N ASP A 316 -3.19 9.29 12.84
CA ASP A 316 -1.81 9.67 13.13
C ASP A 316 -0.94 9.83 11.87
N MET A 317 -1.58 9.95 10.70
CA MET A 317 -0.92 10.22 9.43
C MET A 317 -1.06 11.70 9.04
N ARG A 318 0.07 12.36 8.79
CA ARG A 318 0.09 13.74 8.29
C ARG A 318 0.13 13.76 6.77
N ILE A 319 -0.84 14.45 6.17
CA ILE A 319 -0.97 14.62 4.72
C ILE A 319 -1.06 16.11 4.40
N THR A 320 -0.11 16.65 3.63
CA THR A 320 -0.07 18.08 3.31
C THR A 320 -0.57 18.43 1.91
N GLY A 321 -0.77 19.72 1.65
CA GLY A 321 -1.00 20.27 0.31
C GLY A 321 0.05 19.83 -0.72
N ASP A 322 1.33 19.71 -0.34
CA ASP A 322 2.38 19.20 -1.23
C ASP A 322 2.15 17.74 -1.65
N HIS A 323 1.72 16.88 -0.73
CA HIS A 323 1.43 15.47 -1.05
C HIS A 323 0.25 15.35 -2.01
N VAL A 324 -0.80 16.15 -1.75
CA VAL A 324 -1.99 16.23 -2.59
C VAL A 324 -1.66 16.75 -3.99
N ALA A 325 -0.93 17.86 -4.09
CA ALA A 325 -0.49 18.44 -5.36
C ALA A 325 0.33 17.43 -6.17
N HIS A 326 1.31 16.82 -5.51
CA HIS A 326 2.17 15.81 -6.09
C HIS A 326 1.40 14.58 -6.59
N PHE A 327 0.48 14.05 -5.78
CA PHE A 327 -0.38 12.93 -6.17
C PHE A 327 -1.21 13.24 -7.40
N MET A 328 -1.84 14.43 -7.44
CA MET A 328 -2.65 14.85 -8.57
C MET A 328 -1.82 15.05 -9.83
N ASN A 329 -0.64 15.66 -9.73
CA ASN A 329 0.27 15.89 -10.85
C ASN A 329 0.77 14.57 -11.43
N MET A 330 1.22 13.63 -10.59
CA MET A 330 1.62 12.30 -11.06
C MET A 330 0.45 11.53 -11.67
N SER A 331 -0.74 11.62 -11.08
CA SER A 331 -1.94 10.95 -11.61
C SER A 331 -2.30 11.48 -13.00
N LYS A 332 -2.15 12.79 -13.26
CA LYS A 332 -2.34 13.39 -14.59
C LYS A 332 -1.32 12.87 -15.62
N GLU A 333 -0.05 12.79 -15.23
CA GLU A 333 1.00 12.25 -16.12
C GLU A 333 0.80 10.76 -16.43
N ILE A 334 0.45 9.95 -15.43
CA ILE A 334 0.09 8.54 -15.62
C ILE A 334 -1.11 8.42 -16.58
N GLU A 335 -2.12 9.27 -16.42
CA GLU A 335 -3.29 9.28 -17.30
C GLU A 335 -2.95 9.64 -18.74
N LYS A 336 -2.11 10.65 -18.95
CA LYS A 336 -1.60 11.01 -20.28
C LYS A 336 -0.91 9.81 -20.95
N LEU A 337 0.03 9.18 -20.23
CA LEU A 337 0.75 8.01 -20.74
C LEU A 337 -0.18 6.82 -21.02
N ARG A 338 -1.21 6.62 -20.18
CA ARG A 338 -2.20 5.56 -20.33
C ARG A 338 -3.11 5.73 -21.56
N ILE A 339 -3.46 6.97 -21.92
CA ILE A 339 -4.24 7.26 -23.13
C ILE A 339 -3.41 6.96 -24.38
N GLU A 340 -2.10 7.23 -24.34
CA GLU A 340 -1.19 7.01 -25.46
C GLU A 340 -0.65 5.57 -25.56
N ALA A 341 -0.78 4.80 -24.48
CA ALA A 341 -0.31 3.42 -24.36
C ALA A 341 -1.01 2.49 -25.38
N PRO A 342 -0.27 1.56 -26.01
CA PRO A 342 -0.87 0.56 -26.88
C PRO A 342 -1.72 -0.44 -26.08
N GLN A 343 -2.72 -1.05 -26.72
CA GLN A 343 -3.50 -2.14 -26.11
C GLN A 343 -2.65 -3.38 -25.85
N THR A 344 -1.81 -3.71 -26.83
CA THR A 344 -0.87 -4.83 -26.80
C THR A 344 0.49 -4.35 -27.29
N VAL A 345 1.58 -4.91 -26.76
CA VAL A 345 2.93 -4.64 -27.28
C VAL A 345 3.32 -5.77 -28.22
N PRO A 346 3.62 -5.51 -29.50
CA PRO A 346 4.06 -6.53 -30.45
C PRO A 346 5.34 -7.23 -29.96
N ASN A 347 5.40 -8.56 -30.10
CA ASN A 347 6.54 -9.39 -29.69
C ASN A 347 6.92 -9.30 -28.21
N GLN A 348 6.01 -8.84 -27.34
CA GLN A 348 6.26 -8.85 -25.91
C GLN A 348 6.26 -10.32 -25.46
N LEU A 349 7.46 -10.82 -25.11
CA LEU A 349 7.54 -12.02 -24.30
C LEU A 349 6.77 -11.72 -23.00
N PRO A 350 5.98 -12.68 -22.49
CA PRO A 350 5.29 -12.49 -21.21
C PRO A 350 6.30 -12.02 -20.17
N VAL A 351 5.88 -11.06 -19.33
CA VAL A 351 6.74 -10.53 -18.28
C VAL A 351 7.32 -11.71 -17.52
N LYS A 352 8.63 -11.80 -17.49
CA LYS A 352 9.28 -12.93 -16.84
C LYS A 352 9.00 -12.84 -15.35
N THR A 353 8.57 -13.96 -14.76
CA THR A 353 8.26 -14.00 -13.33
C THR A 353 9.51 -13.82 -12.49
N ASP A 354 10.69 -14.17 -13.03
CA ASP A 354 11.98 -13.89 -12.41
C ASP A 354 12.26 -12.38 -12.43
N PRO A 355 12.33 -11.71 -11.26
CA PRO A 355 12.68 -10.31 -11.15
C PRO A 355 14.01 -9.94 -11.82
N LYS A 356 14.97 -10.87 -11.89
CA LYS A 356 16.26 -10.65 -12.57
C LYS A 356 16.10 -10.48 -14.07
N GLU A 357 15.02 -10.96 -14.67
CA GLU A 357 14.81 -10.93 -16.11
C GLU A 357 13.66 -10.02 -16.54
N GLN A 358 13.06 -9.27 -15.61
CA GLN A 358 11.97 -8.35 -15.91
C GLN A 358 12.42 -7.16 -16.77
N ASN A 359 11.52 -6.71 -17.65
CA ASN A 359 11.71 -5.46 -18.37
C ASN A 359 11.57 -4.28 -17.41
N TYR A 360 12.43 -3.29 -17.57
CA TYR A 360 12.48 -2.09 -16.74
C TYR A 360 12.49 -0.80 -17.56
N HIS A 361 12.24 -0.92 -18.87
CA HIS A 361 12.09 0.15 -19.83
C HIS A 361 11.24 -0.35 -21.01
N GLY A 362 10.89 0.57 -21.92
CA GLY A 362 10.10 0.27 -23.11
C GLY A 362 8.61 0.60 -22.96
N PRO A 363 7.79 0.28 -23.97
CA PRO A 363 6.36 0.58 -23.94
C PRO A 363 5.63 -0.28 -22.89
N LEU A 364 4.70 0.34 -22.17
CA LEU A 364 3.75 -0.34 -21.28
C LEU A 364 2.39 -0.40 -21.96
N THR A 365 1.65 -1.50 -21.78
CA THR A 365 0.28 -1.61 -22.30
C THR A 365 -0.67 -0.70 -21.52
N GLN A 366 -1.82 -0.39 -22.10
CA GLN A 366 -2.88 0.31 -21.38
C GLN A 366 -3.34 -0.47 -20.13
N GLY A 367 -3.37 -1.81 -20.20
CA GLY A 367 -3.66 -2.67 -19.05
C GLY A 367 -2.66 -2.53 -17.90
N GLN A 368 -1.36 -2.48 -18.21
CA GLN A 368 -0.32 -2.18 -17.23
C GLN A 368 -0.48 -0.76 -16.66
N MET A 369 -0.65 0.24 -17.53
CA MET A 369 -0.82 1.64 -17.10
C MET A 369 -2.05 1.84 -16.21
N ASN A 370 -3.15 1.11 -16.46
CA ASN A 370 -4.34 1.12 -15.61
C ASN A 370 -4.07 0.62 -14.18
N ARG A 371 -2.97 -0.13 -13.96
CA ARG A 371 -2.56 -0.61 -12.62
C ARG A 371 -1.67 0.38 -11.88
N LEU A 372 -1.19 1.44 -12.52
CA LEU A 372 -0.29 2.39 -11.88
C LEU A 372 -1.05 3.42 -11.04
N ILE A 373 -0.52 3.68 -9.84
CA ILE A 373 -0.97 4.75 -8.96
C ILE A 373 0.23 5.34 -8.21
N PRO A 374 0.25 6.65 -7.90
CA PRO A 374 1.28 7.19 -7.02
C PRO A 374 1.21 6.53 -5.64
N GLY A 375 2.37 6.21 -5.07
CA GLY A 375 2.49 5.59 -3.76
C GLY A 375 3.27 6.44 -2.77
N PHE A 376 3.02 6.21 -1.49
CA PHE A 376 3.74 6.79 -0.38
C PHE A 376 4.49 5.74 0.45
N ILE A 377 5.45 6.19 1.24
CA ILE A 377 6.22 5.43 2.23
C ILE A 377 6.05 6.14 3.58
N ARG A 378 5.68 5.41 4.64
CA ARG A 378 5.59 6.00 5.98
C ARG A 378 6.96 6.28 6.56
N VAL A 379 7.07 7.44 7.22
CA VAL A 379 8.25 7.84 7.99
C VAL A 379 7.90 8.19 9.42
N GLU A 380 8.89 8.06 10.30
CA GLU A 380 8.87 8.52 11.69
C GLU A 380 10.08 9.41 11.92
N ALA A 381 9.96 10.32 12.88
CA ALA A 381 11.11 11.03 13.40
C ALA A 381 11.69 10.22 14.56
N LEU A 382 13.00 10.01 14.54
CA LEU A 382 13.74 9.45 15.67
C LEU A 382 13.61 10.39 16.86
N VAL A 383 13.02 9.92 17.96
CA VAL A 383 12.86 10.71 19.19
C VAL A 383 13.98 10.49 20.20
N ASP A 384 14.63 9.33 20.13
CA ASP A 384 15.78 8.95 20.96
C ASP A 384 16.68 8.01 20.15
N GLU A 385 17.77 8.53 19.59
CA GLU A 385 18.70 7.76 18.78
C GLU A 385 19.47 6.72 19.60
N ALA A 386 19.75 7.01 20.88
CA ALA A 386 20.48 6.09 21.75
C ALA A 386 19.65 4.84 22.06
N GLN A 387 18.33 5.00 22.18
CA GLN A 387 17.42 3.90 22.48
C GLN A 387 16.82 3.22 21.23
N TYR A 388 16.48 4.01 20.20
CA TYR A 388 15.69 3.55 19.05
C TYR A 388 16.38 3.81 17.71
N GLY A 389 17.72 3.88 17.71
CA GLY A 389 18.51 4.23 16.53
C GLY A 389 18.21 3.40 15.28
N ALA A 390 18.59 3.94 14.12
CA ALA A 390 18.46 3.26 12.84
C ALA A 390 19.49 2.11 12.70
N GLN A 391 19.26 1.20 11.75
CA GLN A 391 20.21 0.16 11.39
C GLN A 391 21.56 0.78 10.99
N THR A 392 22.64 0.17 11.48
CA THR A 392 24.03 0.59 11.19
C THR A 392 24.58 -0.13 9.97
N THR A 393 24.17 -1.38 9.75
CA THR A 393 24.50 -2.17 8.56
C THR A 393 23.43 -1.95 7.49
N LEU A 394 23.86 -1.52 6.31
CA LEU A 394 23.00 -1.36 5.14
C LEU A 394 23.18 -2.53 4.18
N ALA A 395 22.25 -2.68 3.24
CA ALA A 395 22.47 -3.51 2.07
C ALA A 395 23.75 -3.08 1.32
N ASN A 396 24.42 -4.03 0.66
CA ASN A 396 25.64 -3.80 -0.12
C ASN A 396 25.36 -3.05 -1.44
N ILE A 397 24.81 -1.84 -1.30
CA ILE A 397 24.49 -0.91 -2.37
C ILE A 397 24.95 0.45 -1.87
N ASP A 398 25.88 1.06 -2.60
CA ASP A 398 26.41 2.38 -2.27
C ASP A 398 25.31 3.44 -2.25
N ARG A 399 25.53 4.48 -1.45
CA ARG A 399 24.66 5.65 -1.40
C ARG A 399 25.23 6.71 -2.33
N ASP A 400 24.50 7.05 -3.38
CA ASP A 400 24.89 8.09 -4.32
C ASP A 400 23.93 9.27 -4.21
N PHE A 401 24.42 10.38 -3.66
CA PHE A 401 23.64 11.61 -3.49
C PHE A 401 23.85 12.60 -4.64
N MET A 402 24.68 12.27 -5.64
CA MET A 402 24.94 13.14 -6.77
C MET A 402 23.92 12.91 -7.88
N TYR A 403 23.18 13.95 -8.24
CA TYR A 403 22.21 13.93 -9.32
C TYR A 403 22.64 14.85 -10.45
N ASP A 404 22.41 14.42 -11.68
CA ASP A 404 22.59 15.26 -12.87
C ASP A 404 21.34 16.13 -13.02
N VAL A 405 21.45 17.42 -12.65
CA VAL A 405 20.34 18.38 -12.71
C VAL A 405 20.53 19.31 -13.90
N VAL A 406 19.47 19.49 -14.69
CA VAL A 406 19.46 20.43 -15.81
C VAL A 406 19.14 21.83 -15.27
N THR A 407 20.07 22.77 -15.41
CA THR A 407 19.85 24.16 -14.99
C THR A 407 18.88 24.88 -15.92
N GLU A 408 18.42 26.08 -15.54
CA GLU A 408 17.58 26.94 -16.39
C GLU A 408 18.21 27.23 -17.77
N GLN A 409 19.54 27.22 -17.85
CA GLN A 409 20.31 27.41 -19.09
C GLN A 409 20.47 26.11 -19.90
N GLY A 410 19.86 25.01 -19.48
CA GLY A 410 19.95 23.70 -20.14
C GLY A 410 21.27 22.97 -19.91
N GLN A 411 22.11 23.42 -18.97
CA GLN A 411 23.37 22.77 -18.64
C GLN A 411 23.15 21.66 -17.62
N VAL A 412 23.76 20.50 -17.82
CA VAL A 412 23.75 19.42 -16.83
C VAL A 412 24.84 19.71 -15.79
N GLN A 413 24.45 19.88 -14.53
CA GLN A 413 25.38 20.05 -13.42
C GLN A 413 25.14 18.99 -12.34
N PRO A 414 26.21 18.35 -11.83
CA PRO A 414 26.08 17.43 -10.72
C PRO A 414 25.74 18.21 -9.44
N LYS A 415 24.65 17.84 -8.78
CA LYS A 415 24.19 18.45 -7.53
C LYS A 415 24.01 17.37 -6.47
N GLU A 416 24.53 17.62 -5.27
CA GLU A 416 24.28 16.77 -4.10
C GLU A 416 22.87 17.05 -3.57
N ILE A 417 22.04 16.01 -3.48
CA ILE A 417 20.64 16.14 -3.07
C ILE A 417 20.31 15.07 -2.03
N HIS A 418 19.79 15.54 -0.89
CA HIS A 418 19.37 14.75 0.25
C HIS A 418 17.85 14.78 0.43
N PHE A 419 17.36 13.90 1.29
CA PHE A 419 15.99 13.89 1.77
C PHE A 419 15.58 15.26 2.33
N ASN A 420 14.41 15.76 1.91
CA ASN A 420 13.85 17.02 2.41
C ASN A 420 12.73 16.76 3.41
N SER A 421 13.06 16.78 4.71
CA SER A 421 12.10 16.55 5.79
C SER A 421 11.04 17.64 5.94
N ARG A 422 11.21 18.81 5.30
CA ARG A 422 10.25 19.92 5.36
C ARG A 422 8.89 19.56 4.77
N ILE A 423 8.90 18.75 3.72
CA ILE A 423 7.69 18.38 2.97
C ILE A 423 6.79 17.48 3.83
N CYS A 424 7.37 16.38 4.34
CA CYS A 424 6.61 15.38 5.08
C CYS A 424 6.40 15.72 6.55
N CYS A 425 7.44 16.23 7.20
CA CYS A 425 7.69 15.91 8.61
C CYS A 425 7.79 17.14 9.50
N HIS A 426 7.79 18.34 8.91
CA HIS A 426 7.70 19.57 9.67
C HIS A 426 6.24 19.85 10.03
N VAL A 427 5.91 19.86 11.31
CA VAL A 427 4.55 20.10 11.82
C VAL A 427 4.45 21.48 12.43
N GLN A 428 3.32 22.17 12.25
CA GLN A 428 3.02 23.44 12.90
C GLN A 428 2.16 23.21 14.15
N MET A 429 2.74 22.59 15.17
CA MET A 429 2.06 22.34 16.44
C MET A 429 2.91 22.72 17.64
N LYS A 430 2.25 22.81 18.80
CA LYS A 430 2.96 22.97 20.07
C LYS A 430 3.95 21.82 20.23
N PRO A 431 5.23 22.10 20.55
CA PRO A 431 6.22 21.04 20.74
C PRO A 431 5.73 19.99 21.74
N ASN A 432 5.72 18.73 21.31
CA ASN A 432 5.47 17.58 22.17
C ASN A 432 6.79 16.79 22.27
N LYS A 433 7.12 16.28 23.46
CA LYS A 433 8.29 15.42 23.67
C LYS A 433 8.37 14.25 22.67
N ASN A 434 7.22 13.75 22.23
CA ASN A 434 7.13 12.62 21.31
C ASN A 434 7.01 13.01 19.83
N THR A 435 6.93 14.31 19.49
CA THR A 435 6.72 14.77 18.12
C THR A 435 7.59 16.00 17.85
N PRO A 436 8.80 15.80 17.30
CA PRO A 436 9.66 16.90 16.88
C PRO A 436 8.96 17.79 15.84
N VAL A 437 9.07 19.10 16.01
CA VAL A 437 8.41 20.08 15.12
C VAL A 437 9.12 20.18 13.78
N HIS A 438 10.46 20.12 13.78
CA HIS A 438 11.31 20.25 12.59
C HIS A 438 12.43 19.21 12.60
N PRO A 439 12.09 17.90 12.53
CA PRO A 439 13.10 16.86 12.54
C PRO A 439 14.03 17.02 11.32
N PRO A 440 15.36 17.01 11.52
CA PRO A 440 16.30 17.14 10.41
C PRO A 440 16.30 15.85 9.56
N PRO A 441 16.76 15.89 8.30
CA PRO A 441 16.70 14.75 7.38
C PRO A 441 17.32 13.46 7.91
N GLN A 442 18.43 13.55 8.65
CA GLN A 442 19.09 12.39 9.23
C GLN A 442 18.20 11.65 10.24
N ASP A 443 17.30 12.34 10.94
CA ASP A 443 16.47 11.76 11.99
C ASP A 443 15.20 11.11 11.44
N ILE A 444 15.02 11.08 10.11
CA ILE A 444 13.85 10.51 9.47
C ILE A 444 14.12 9.05 9.11
N ILE A 445 13.27 8.16 9.62
CA ILE A 445 13.38 6.71 9.41
C ILE A 445 12.13 6.13 8.77
N ILE A 446 12.32 5.03 8.05
CA ILE A 446 11.29 4.13 7.51
C ILE A 446 11.46 2.75 8.15
N TRP A 447 10.38 1.95 8.20
CA TRP A 447 10.44 0.59 8.78
C TRP A 447 9.68 -0.49 7.99
N GLU A 448 9.01 -0.08 6.91
CA GLU A 448 8.07 -0.94 6.19
C GLU A 448 8.58 -1.35 4.83
N THR A 449 9.80 -0.96 4.45
CA THR A 449 10.45 -1.39 3.22
C THR A 449 11.94 -1.10 3.27
N ASN A 450 12.67 -1.61 2.28
CA ASN A 450 14.08 -1.32 2.07
C ASN A 450 14.43 -1.53 0.59
N ILE A 451 15.65 -1.17 0.20
CA ILE A 451 16.11 -1.24 -1.19
C ILE A 451 15.96 -2.63 -1.82
N LYS A 452 16.03 -3.71 -1.03
CA LYS A 452 15.88 -5.09 -1.54
C LYS A 452 14.51 -5.36 -2.13
N ALA A 453 13.46 -4.69 -1.65
CA ALA A 453 12.10 -4.88 -2.14
C ALA A 453 11.75 -3.99 -3.34
N LEU A 454 12.55 -2.95 -3.59
CA LEU A 454 12.26 -1.91 -4.58
C LEU A 454 12.91 -2.21 -5.94
N SER A 455 12.45 -1.53 -6.98
CA SER A 455 13.06 -1.58 -8.31
C SER A 455 12.91 -0.24 -9.01
N ALA A 456 13.78 0.05 -9.98
CA ALA A 456 13.68 1.26 -10.81
C ALA A 456 13.05 0.94 -12.17
N LEU A 457 12.16 1.79 -12.66
CA LEU A 457 11.47 1.66 -13.93
C LEU A 457 11.62 2.96 -14.72
N LYS A 458 12.07 2.85 -15.97
CA LYS A 458 12.00 3.93 -16.95
C LYS A 458 10.60 3.93 -17.55
N MET A 459 9.85 5.00 -17.33
CA MET A 459 8.52 5.12 -17.90
C MET A 459 8.58 5.38 -19.41
N PRO A 460 7.53 4.99 -20.16
CA PRO A 460 7.44 5.29 -21.58
C PRO A 460 7.49 6.80 -21.84
N THR A 461 8.20 7.21 -22.88
CA THR A 461 8.16 8.59 -23.37
C THR A 461 6.80 8.86 -24.02
N PRO A 462 6.13 9.98 -23.67
CA PRO A 462 4.89 10.35 -24.35
C PRO A 462 5.14 10.56 -25.85
N LYS A 463 4.19 10.13 -26.68
CA LYS A 463 4.17 10.37 -28.13
C LYS A 463 3.94 11.84 -28.45
N VAL A 464 3.22 12.55 -27.58
CA VAL A 464 2.86 13.95 -27.77
C VAL A 464 3.37 14.80 -26.61
N GLY A 465 4.15 15.83 -26.94
CA GLY A 465 4.72 16.77 -25.99
C GLY A 465 6.01 16.29 -25.33
N LYS A 466 6.55 17.11 -24.44
CA LYS A 466 7.80 16.83 -23.72
C LYS A 466 7.57 15.71 -22.67
N PRO A 467 8.53 14.79 -22.47
CA PRO A 467 8.55 13.92 -21.28
C PRO A 467 8.47 14.75 -20.01
N SER A 468 7.70 14.27 -19.03
CA SER A 468 7.63 14.88 -17.72
C SER A 468 8.71 14.27 -16.82
N ASP A 469 9.57 15.11 -16.27
CA ASP A 469 10.63 14.70 -15.34
C ASP A 469 10.03 14.04 -14.07
N LEU A 470 8.78 14.38 -13.74
CA LEU A 470 8.05 13.86 -12.59
C LEU A 470 7.87 12.33 -12.62
N VAL A 471 7.63 11.76 -13.79
CA VAL A 471 7.39 10.32 -13.97
C VAL A 471 8.43 9.67 -14.87
N ASP A 472 9.56 10.31 -15.16
CA ASP A 472 10.54 9.77 -16.10
C ASP A 472 11.18 8.46 -15.60
N TRP A 473 11.88 8.53 -14.48
CA TRP A 473 12.34 7.37 -13.72
C TRP A 473 11.54 7.27 -12.43
N VAL A 474 10.98 6.10 -12.18
CA VAL A 474 10.16 5.83 -11.00
C VAL A 474 10.65 4.60 -10.24
N GLY A 475 10.54 4.65 -8.93
CA GLY A 475 10.69 3.50 -8.06
C GLY A 475 9.37 2.75 -8.00
N VAL A 476 9.43 1.43 -8.10
CA VAL A 476 8.27 0.53 -7.98
C VAL A 476 8.25 -0.03 -6.56
N LEU A 477 7.20 0.27 -5.80
CA LEU A 477 6.99 -0.29 -4.46
C LEU A 477 6.50 -1.75 -4.56
N PRO A 478 6.66 -2.54 -3.50
CA PRO A 478 6.26 -3.94 -3.53
C PRO A 478 4.75 -4.09 -3.71
N GLY A 479 4.40 -5.06 -4.56
CA GLY A 479 3.06 -5.34 -5.07
C GLY A 479 3.17 -5.76 -6.54
N PRO A 480 2.16 -6.43 -7.12
CA PRO A 480 1.04 -7.09 -6.47
C PRO A 480 1.44 -8.39 -5.75
N GLY A 481 0.47 -9.03 -5.09
CA GLY A 481 0.63 -10.35 -4.48
C GLY A 481 0.34 -11.49 -5.46
N LYS A 482 -0.21 -12.61 -4.97
CA LYS A 482 -0.29 -13.91 -5.68
C LYS A 482 -1.42 -14.05 -6.73
N ARG A 483 -1.99 -12.97 -7.29
CA ARG A 483 -3.24 -13.05 -8.09
C ARG A 483 -3.36 -12.07 -9.27
N MET A 484 -2.26 -11.46 -9.71
CA MET A 484 -2.30 -10.64 -10.92
C MET A 484 -1.88 -11.47 -12.13
N ASP A 485 -2.57 -11.29 -13.26
CA ASP A 485 -2.12 -11.81 -14.54
C ASP A 485 -0.75 -11.23 -14.89
N VAL A 486 0.15 -12.09 -15.34
CA VAL A 486 1.55 -11.75 -15.58
C VAL A 486 1.69 -10.64 -16.64
N GLU A 487 0.74 -10.52 -17.57
CA GLU A 487 0.70 -9.47 -18.59
C GLU A 487 0.36 -8.07 -18.03
N LEU A 488 -0.28 -8.00 -16.86
CA LEU A 488 -0.61 -6.74 -16.18
C LEU A 488 0.50 -6.32 -15.20
N LEU A 489 1.42 -7.23 -14.88
CA LEU A 489 2.55 -6.95 -14.01
C LEU A 489 3.49 -5.95 -14.67
N ILE A 490 3.98 -5.01 -13.87
CA ILE A 490 5.00 -4.05 -14.27
C ILE A 490 6.31 -4.50 -13.65
N GLY A 491 7.31 -4.71 -14.51
CA GLY A 491 8.64 -5.07 -14.08
C GLY A 491 9.43 -3.88 -13.54
N GLY A 492 10.69 -4.13 -13.20
CA GLY A 492 11.62 -3.08 -12.83
C GLY A 492 13.03 -3.62 -12.70
N TYR A 493 13.99 -2.72 -12.74
CA TYR A 493 15.39 -3.00 -12.52
C TYR A 493 15.62 -3.23 -11.04
N TRP A 494 15.83 -4.49 -10.68
CA TRP A 494 16.11 -4.90 -9.31
C TRP A 494 17.61 -5.12 -9.14
N SER A 495 18.21 -4.52 -8.12
CA SER A 495 19.66 -4.58 -7.87
C SER A 495 20.19 -5.98 -7.60
N GLY A 496 19.35 -6.95 -7.24
CA GLY A 496 19.74 -8.37 -7.17
C GLY A 496 20.12 -8.97 -8.54
N ARG A 497 19.77 -8.33 -9.66
CA ARG A 497 20.27 -8.67 -11.00
C ARG A 497 21.80 -8.57 -11.08
N ASP A 498 22.37 -7.59 -10.38
CA ASP A 498 23.81 -7.32 -10.37
C ASP A 498 24.55 -8.06 -9.24
N GLY A 499 23.87 -8.98 -8.55
CA GLY A 499 24.45 -9.74 -7.45
C GLY A 499 24.52 -8.98 -6.11
N ALA A 500 23.87 -7.81 -5.99
CA ALA A 500 23.87 -7.02 -4.74
C ALA A 500 23.35 -7.80 -3.51
N PHE A 501 22.58 -8.87 -3.74
CA PHE A 501 22.03 -9.75 -2.71
C PHE A 501 22.42 -11.23 -2.91
N GLY A 502 23.49 -11.51 -3.67
CA GLY A 502 23.94 -12.88 -3.97
C GLY A 502 22.82 -13.75 -4.55
N ASP A 503 22.56 -14.89 -3.90
CA ASP A 503 21.54 -15.87 -4.28
C ASP A 503 20.16 -15.58 -3.65
N GLU A 504 20.02 -14.52 -2.86
CA GLU A 504 18.73 -14.18 -2.25
C GLU A 504 17.70 -13.77 -3.30
N GLU A 505 16.44 -14.18 -3.12
CA GLU A 505 15.34 -13.79 -4.01
C GLU A 505 14.78 -12.41 -3.68
N LYS A 506 14.22 -11.73 -4.70
CA LYS A 506 13.43 -10.51 -4.47
C LYS A 506 12.23 -10.88 -3.61
N PRO A 507 12.01 -10.18 -2.49
CA PRO A 507 10.87 -10.47 -1.67
C PRO A 507 9.53 -10.25 -2.41
N GLY A 508 8.55 -11.13 -2.17
CA GLY A 508 7.24 -11.02 -2.79
C GLY A 508 6.43 -9.80 -2.31
N GLY A 509 5.61 -9.22 -3.19
CA GLY A 509 4.86 -7.98 -2.93
C GLY A 509 3.83 -8.03 -1.79
N GLY A 510 3.47 -9.22 -1.29
CA GLY A 510 2.55 -9.38 -0.15
C GLY A 510 3.23 -9.51 1.22
N ARG A 511 4.56 -9.43 1.30
CA ARG A 511 5.30 -9.69 2.55
C ARG A 511 5.11 -8.52 3.54
N PRO A 512 4.53 -8.75 4.74
CA PRO A 512 4.06 -7.64 5.57
C PRO A 512 5.09 -6.66 6.10
N ASP A 513 6.33 -7.11 6.24
CA ASP A 513 7.43 -6.34 6.81
C ASP A 513 8.12 -5.39 5.81
N ILE A 514 7.84 -5.52 4.52
CA ILE A 514 8.51 -4.77 3.45
C ILE A 514 7.57 -4.16 2.39
N ILE A 515 6.26 -4.37 2.53
CA ILE A 515 5.26 -3.90 1.57
C ILE A 515 5.15 -2.37 1.49
N ALA A 516 5.75 -1.61 2.40
CA ALA A 516 5.52 -0.16 2.55
C ALA A 516 4.04 0.14 2.76
N GLN A 517 3.45 -0.27 3.89
CA GLN A 517 2.08 0.11 4.19
C GLN A 517 1.99 1.65 4.29
N GLN A 518 0.85 2.24 3.97
CA GLN A 518 0.70 3.69 3.93
C GLN A 518 -0.15 4.25 5.08
N GLY A 519 -0.86 3.39 5.81
CA GLY A 519 -1.88 3.84 6.78
C GLY A 519 -3.01 4.63 6.12
N GLY A 520 -3.22 4.45 4.81
CA GLY A 520 -4.24 5.13 4.03
C GLY A 520 -3.98 5.03 2.54
N TRP A 521 -4.72 5.81 1.77
CA TRP A 521 -4.61 5.89 0.31
C TRP A 521 -5.24 7.21 -0.19
N MET A 522 -4.83 7.61 -1.40
CA MET A 522 -5.48 8.68 -2.16
C MET A 522 -5.94 8.12 -3.49
N ALA A 523 -7.05 8.63 -4.01
CA ALA A 523 -7.42 8.40 -5.40
C ALA A 523 -8.34 9.50 -5.93
N THR A 524 -8.19 9.81 -7.21
CA THR A 524 -9.12 10.69 -7.92
C THR A 524 -10.46 9.99 -8.14
N ARG A 525 -11.52 10.76 -8.33
CA ARG A 525 -12.84 10.22 -8.70
C ARG A 525 -12.75 9.25 -9.88
N GLN A 526 -12.01 9.61 -10.91
CA GLN A 526 -11.83 8.77 -12.10
C GLN A 526 -11.06 7.48 -11.80
N GLN A 527 -10.01 7.53 -10.98
CA GLN A 527 -9.32 6.31 -10.54
C GLN A 527 -10.27 5.38 -9.79
N ILE A 528 -11.10 5.91 -8.89
CA ILE A 528 -12.09 5.14 -8.14
C ILE A 528 -13.12 4.50 -9.08
N LEU A 529 -13.66 5.26 -10.03
CA LEU A 529 -14.62 4.74 -11.02
C LEU A 529 -14.03 3.60 -11.84
N ARG A 530 -12.78 3.72 -12.29
CA ARG A 530 -12.11 2.62 -13.02
C ARG A 530 -11.85 1.41 -12.14
N MET A 531 -11.38 1.64 -10.91
CA MET A 531 -11.18 0.57 -9.94
C MET A 531 -12.47 -0.22 -9.70
N ASN A 532 -13.61 0.48 -9.64
CA ASN A 532 -14.90 -0.12 -9.39
C ASN A 532 -15.55 -0.76 -10.62
N ASN A 533 -15.48 -0.10 -11.79
CA ASN A 533 -16.30 -0.45 -12.95
C ASN A 533 -15.53 -1.21 -14.04
N ASP A 534 -14.22 -1.00 -14.15
CA ASP A 534 -13.42 -1.55 -15.27
C ASP A 534 -12.79 -2.91 -14.92
N GLY A 535 -13.25 -3.57 -13.85
CA GLY A 535 -12.73 -4.86 -13.41
C GLY A 535 -11.27 -4.83 -12.94
N LEU A 536 -10.74 -3.67 -12.56
CA LEU A 536 -9.39 -3.61 -11.97
C LEU A 536 -9.40 -4.32 -10.61
N CYS A 537 -10.42 -4.10 -9.79
CA CYS A 537 -10.59 -4.87 -8.57
C CYS A 537 -11.23 -6.23 -8.85
N MET A 538 -10.73 -7.29 -8.19
CA MET A 538 -11.33 -8.63 -8.31
C MET A 538 -12.78 -8.64 -7.82
N GLY A 539 -13.09 -7.82 -6.79
CA GLY A 539 -14.44 -7.46 -6.38
C GLY A 539 -14.71 -5.97 -6.62
N SER A 540 -15.68 -5.41 -5.94
CA SER A 540 -15.96 -3.96 -5.97
C SER A 540 -14.95 -3.17 -5.12
N PHE A 541 -14.64 -1.95 -5.55
CA PHE A 541 -13.89 -1.01 -4.70
C PHE A 541 -14.82 -0.29 -3.71
N ILE A 542 -16.04 0.00 -4.15
CA ILE A 542 -17.10 0.66 -3.40
C ILE A 542 -18.17 -0.38 -3.00
N PRO A 543 -18.80 -0.31 -1.82
CA PRO A 543 -19.83 -1.26 -1.42
C PRO A 543 -21.06 -1.28 -2.35
N PRO A 544 -21.79 -2.41 -2.42
CA PRO A 544 -21.72 -3.55 -1.49
C PRO A 544 -20.50 -4.45 -1.71
N PHE A 545 -20.01 -5.08 -0.63
CA PHE A 545 -18.91 -6.03 -0.67
C PHE A 545 -19.45 -7.46 -0.64
N ASP A 546 -19.86 -7.94 -1.81
CA ASP A 546 -20.61 -9.19 -1.91
C ASP A 546 -19.73 -10.44 -2.19
N PRO A 547 -20.25 -11.64 -1.84
CA PRO A 547 -19.67 -12.91 -2.25
C PRO A 547 -19.62 -13.05 -3.79
N PRO A 548 -18.65 -13.85 -4.32
CA PRO A 548 -17.72 -14.70 -3.60
C PRO A 548 -16.42 -14.00 -3.17
N MET A 549 -16.18 -12.77 -3.64
CA MET A 549 -14.91 -12.08 -3.42
C MET A 549 -14.77 -11.58 -1.99
N TYR A 550 -15.85 -11.04 -1.44
CA TYR A 550 -15.95 -10.59 -0.08
C TYR A 550 -16.99 -11.41 0.68
N ARG A 551 -16.69 -11.79 1.91
CA ARG A 551 -17.64 -12.46 2.81
C ARG A 551 -18.00 -11.50 3.94
N ASN A 552 -19.19 -11.65 4.52
CA ASN A 552 -19.60 -10.86 5.67
C ASN A 552 -19.42 -9.34 5.43
N ASP A 553 -19.72 -8.86 4.22
CA ASP A 553 -19.50 -7.46 3.82
C ASP A 553 -18.05 -6.98 3.99
N GLY A 554 -17.06 -7.81 3.63
CA GLY A 554 -15.66 -7.42 3.69
C GLY A 554 -15.05 -7.42 5.10
N GLN A 555 -15.72 -8.05 6.08
CA GLN A 555 -15.31 -8.13 7.49
C GLN A 555 -14.40 -9.32 7.82
N GLU A 556 -14.17 -10.21 6.87
CA GLU A 556 -13.36 -11.43 7.04
C GLU A 556 -11.84 -11.16 7.11
N SER A 557 -11.42 -9.91 6.93
CA SER A 557 -10.01 -9.54 7.10
C SER A 557 -9.66 -9.40 8.58
N PHE A 558 -8.59 -10.09 8.99
CA PHE A 558 -8.05 -10.00 10.34
C PHE A 558 -6.99 -8.90 10.51
N ASN A 559 -6.69 -8.14 9.45
CA ASN A 559 -5.66 -7.11 9.45
C ASN A 559 -6.29 -5.72 9.25
N VAL A 560 -5.99 -4.79 10.17
CA VAL A 560 -6.45 -3.39 10.10
C VAL A 560 -5.99 -2.73 8.79
N GLU A 561 -4.77 -3.09 8.37
CA GLU A 561 -4.09 -2.56 7.18
C GLU A 561 -4.74 -3.03 5.88
N PHE A 562 -5.69 -3.98 5.94
CA PHE A 562 -6.39 -4.42 4.75
C PHE A 562 -7.19 -3.30 4.10
N TRP A 563 -7.94 -2.57 4.93
CA TRP A 563 -8.75 -1.44 4.49
C TRP A 563 -8.03 -0.10 4.67
N SER A 564 -7.24 0.08 5.74
CA SER A 564 -6.50 1.33 5.99
C SER A 564 -5.20 1.39 5.18
N GLY A 565 -4.30 0.43 5.37
CA GLY A 565 -2.98 0.38 4.73
C GLY A 565 -2.93 -0.16 3.29
N GLY A 566 -4.09 -0.42 2.67
CA GLY A 566 -4.18 -0.74 1.26
C GLY A 566 -3.72 -2.14 0.86
N TYR A 567 -3.74 -3.18 1.71
CA TYR A 567 -3.51 -4.54 1.18
C TYR A 567 -4.56 -4.94 0.16
N GLN A 568 -5.83 -4.56 0.39
CA GLN A 568 -6.88 -4.73 -0.61
C GLN A 568 -6.48 -4.04 -1.91
N LEU A 569 -5.95 -2.82 -1.82
CA LEU A 569 -5.58 -2.04 -2.99
C LEU A 569 -4.36 -2.62 -3.73
N PHE A 570 -3.30 -3.01 -3.00
CA PHE A 570 -1.98 -3.26 -3.59
C PHE A 570 -1.58 -4.73 -3.69
N THR A 571 -2.11 -5.64 -2.87
CA THR A 571 -1.67 -7.06 -2.86
C THR A 571 -2.64 -8.04 -3.49
N GLY A 572 -3.93 -7.69 -3.57
CA GLY A 572 -4.96 -8.57 -4.10
C GLY A 572 -5.13 -9.90 -3.36
N VAL A 573 -4.67 -10.01 -2.11
CA VAL A 573 -4.73 -11.29 -1.35
C VAL A 573 -6.19 -11.78 -1.21
N ARG A 574 -7.17 -10.87 -1.10
CA ARG A 574 -8.62 -11.17 -1.12
C ARG A 574 -9.39 -9.99 -1.73
N GLY A 575 -10.15 -10.23 -2.81
CA GLY A 575 -11.01 -9.23 -3.46
C GLY A 575 -10.30 -7.97 -3.98
N GLY A 576 -8.97 -7.91 -3.96
CA GLY A 576 -8.24 -6.66 -4.09
C GLY A 576 -7.99 -6.19 -5.53
N CYS A 577 -7.43 -5.00 -5.65
CA CYS A 577 -7.22 -4.28 -6.90
C CYS A 577 -5.84 -4.47 -7.51
N ASN A 578 -4.89 -5.07 -6.78
CA ASN A 578 -3.54 -5.31 -7.26
C ASN A 578 -2.89 -4.07 -7.91
N MET A 579 -3.18 -2.86 -7.41
CA MET A 579 -2.59 -1.65 -7.92
C MET A 579 -1.08 -1.66 -7.64
N GLN A 580 -0.30 -1.22 -8.62
CA GLN A 580 1.15 -1.13 -8.57
C GLN A 580 1.53 0.31 -8.29
N ARG A 581 2.16 0.50 -7.13
CA ARG A 581 2.52 1.83 -6.66
C ARG A 581 3.87 2.24 -7.20
N ILE A 582 3.94 3.48 -7.66
CA ILE A 582 5.18 4.09 -8.12
C ILE A 582 5.46 5.38 -7.38
N PHE A 583 6.74 5.73 -7.30
CA PHE A 583 7.18 7.00 -6.78
C PHE A 583 8.30 7.59 -7.65
N SER A 584 8.36 8.90 -7.79
CA SER A 584 9.37 9.58 -8.58
C SER A 584 10.77 9.36 -8.00
N LEU A 585 11.73 9.04 -8.87
CA LEU A 585 13.16 9.04 -8.54
C LEU A 585 13.84 10.35 -8.94
N HIS A 586 13.07 11.31 -9.45
CA HIS A 586 13.58 12.65 -9.70
C HIS A 586 13.86 13.35 -8.36
N PRO A 587 15.03 13.98 -8.20
CA PRO A 587 15.47 14.48 -6.90
C PRO A 587 14.52 15.52 -6.29
N ASP A 588 13.94 16.38 -7.11
CA ASP A 588 13.04 17.44 -6.61
C ASP A 588 11.68 16.91 -6.11
N TYR A 589 11.31 15.68 -6.46
CA TYR A 589 9.99 15.12 -6.17
C TYR A 589 10.03 13.88 -5.28
N ALA A 590 11.19 13.27 -5.08
CA ALA A 590 11.32 12.02 -4.32
C ALA A 590 10.81 12.15 -2.88
N SER A 591 11.07 13.30 -2.22
CA SER A 591 10.65 13.54 -0.84
C SER A 591 9.13 13.70 -0.67
N ASN A 592 8.38 14.05 -1.74
CA ASN A 592 6.92 14.14 -1.73
C ASN A 592 6.21 12.79 -1.59
N HIS A 593 6.96 11.69 -1.63
CA HIS A 593 6.45 10.33 -1.46
C HIS A 593 6.54 9.81 -0.03
N PHE A 594 6.99 10.61 0.92
CA PHE A 594 7.13 10.18 2.31
C PHE A 594 6.08 10.87 3.17
N ILE A 595 5.32 10.11 3.95
CA ILE A 595 4.23 10.64 4.79
C ILE A 595 4.53 10.39 6.27
N TYR A 596 4.33 11.42 7.10
CA TYR A 596 4.76 11.37 8.48
C TYR A 596 3.72 10.67 9.37
N HIS A 597 4.14 9.56 9.98
CA HIS A 597 3.40 8.86 11.02
C HIS A 597 3.79 9.46 12.38
N VAL A 598 2.98 10.41 12.83
CA VAL A 598 3.37 11.37 13.88
C VAL A 598 3.37 10.81 15.29
N ALA A 599 2.80 9.61 15.46
CA ALA A 599 2.78 8.90 16.73
C ALA A 599 4.19 8.43 17.16
N ASN A 600 5.16 8.33 16.23
CA ASN A 600 6.55 7.92 16.49
C ASN A 600 6.65 6.67 17.39
N ASN A 601 5.74 5.71 17.19
CA ASN A 601 5.56 4.57 18.09
C ASN A 601 6.12 3.26 17.50
N LYS A 602 6.41 3.22 16.19
CA LYS A 602 6.90 2.00 15.52
C LYS A 602 8.35 1.75 15.87
N GLN A 603 9.15 2.80 16.01
CA GLN A 603 10.53 2.70 16.51
C GLN A 603 10.63 2.04 17.90
N LYS A 604 9.56 2.07 18.70
CA LYS A 604 9.51 1.42 20.03
C LYS A 604 9.02 -0.04 20.00
N GLN A 605 8.39 -0.44 18.90
CA GLN A 605 7.74 -1.75 18.72
C GLN A 605 8.55 -2.71 17.86
N LEU A 606 9.50 -2.19 17.09
CA LEU A 606 10.21 -2.91 16.05
C LEU A 606 11.71 -2.89 16.32
N ASN A 607 12.40 -3.92 15.86
CA ASN A 607 13.84 -4.04 16.02
C ASN A 607 14.57 -2.97 15.19
N GLN A 608 15.72 -2.52 15.69
CA GLN A 608 16.61 -1.56 15.02
C GLN A 608 16.97 -1.95 13.58
N GLU A 609 17.17 -3.26 13.32
CA GLU A 609 17.44 -3.79 11.97
C GLU A 609 16.34 -3.51 10.94
N ARG A 610 15.13 -3.13 11.40
CA ARG A 610 14.05 -2.72 10.51
C ARG A 610 14.05 -1.23 10.22
N MET A 611 14.75 -0.42 11.01
CA MET A 611 14.72 1.05 10.92
C MET A 611 15.78 1.52 9.93
N LEU A 612 15.39 1.99 8.75
CA LEU A 612 16.30 2.55 7.74
C LEU A 612 16.12 4.07 7.67
N ARG A 613 17.20 4.84 7.70
CA ARG A 613 17.09 6.29 7.42
C ARG A 613 16.57 6.53 6.00
N ALA A 614 15.62 7.46 5.86
CA ALA A 614 15.02 7.80 4.58
C ALA A 614 16.08 8.29 3.56
N ASP A 615 17.04 9.08 4.02
CA ASP A 615 18.15 9.58 3.19
C ASP A 615 19.02 8.43 2.63
N ASN A 616 19.33 7.42 3.46
CA ASN A 616 20.05 6.24 3.00
C ASN A 616 19.27 5.48 1.90
N LEU A 617 17.95 5.35 2.05
CA LEU A 617 17.12 4.72 1.01
C LEU A 617 17.21 5.51 -0.30
N LEU A 618 17.09 6.85 -0.26
CA LEU A 618 17.17 7.69 -1.44
C LEU A 618 18.53 7.58 -2.15
N GLY A 619 19.64 7.65 -1.40
CA GLY A 619 20.97 7.47 -1.96
C GLY A 619 21.14 6.09 -2.63
N GLN A 620 20.62 5.03 -2.01
CA GLN A 620 20.66 3.68 -2.60
C GLN A 620 19.79 3.59 -3.86
N LEU A 621 18.61 4.21 -3.88
CA LEU A 621 17.72 4.23 -5.04
C LEU A 621 18.35 4.95 -6.24
N ASN A 622 19.07 6.04 -6.03
CA ASN A 622 19.80 6.71 -7.09
C ASN A 622 20.90 5.83 -7.67
N THR A 623 21.63 5.10 -6.83
CA THR A 623 22.61 4.08 -7.28
C THR A 623 21.95 3.02 -8.16
N VAL A 624 20.78 2.51 -7.76
CA VAL A 624 20.01 1.53 -8.54
C VAL A 624 19.51 2.13 -9.86
N ARG A 625 19.01 3.37 -9.86
CA ARG A 625 18.62 4.09 -11.09
C ARG A 625 19.79 4.22 -12.06
N LYS A 626 20.96 4.69 -11.61
CA LYS A 626 22.14 4.83 -12.45
C LYS A 626 22.64 3.48 -12.98
N ALA A 627 22.51 2.40 -12.19
CA ALA A 627 22.80 1.05 -12.67
C ALA A 627 21.83 0.64 -13.80
N ALA A 628 20.53 0.90 -13.63
CA ALA A 628 19.52 0.65 -14.65
C ALA A 628 19.79 1.45 -15.94
N GLU A 629 20.22 2.71 -15.83
CA GLU A 629 20.60 3.55 -16.97
C GLU A 629 21.81 2.98 -17.72
N ARG A 630 22.85 2.54 -17.01
CA ARG A 630 24.02 1.90 -17.64
C ARG A 630 23.63 0.60 -18.35
N ALA A 631 22.79 -0.21 -17.72
CA ALA A 631 22.28 -1.43 -18.32
C ALA A 631 21.46 -1.12 -19.59
N LEU A 632 20.63 -0.07 -19.56
CA LEU A 632 19.83 0.36 -20.71
C LEU A 632 20.72 0.79 -21.89
N VAL A 633 21.76 1.58 -21.62
CA VAL A 633 22.75 1.99 -22.64
C VAL A 633 23.45 0.77 -23.26
N LYS A 634 23.77 -0.24 -22.44
CA LYS A 634 24.38 -1.49 -22.91
C LYS A 634 23.42 -2.31 -23.79
N GLU A 635 22.16 -2.46 -23.36
CA GLU A 635 21.13 -3.20 -24.10
C GLU A 635 20.77 -2.54 -25.45
N THR A 636 20.81 -1.21 -25.52
CA THR A 636 20.50 -0.43 -26.73
C THR A 636 21.71 -0.22 -27.66
N GLY A 637 22.88 -0.77 -27.31
CA GLY A 637 24.11 -0.61 -28.09
C GLY A 637 24.61 0.84 -28.14
N GLY A 638 24.33 1.64 -27.10
CA GLY A 638 24.74 3.04 -27.00
C GLY A 638 23.96 4.00 -27.90
N LYS A 639 22.94 3.53 -28.61
CA LYS A 639 22.04 4.41 -29.38
C LYS A 639 21.05 5.03 -28.39
N ARG A 640 21.36 6.24 -27.95
CA ARG A 640 20.42 7.09 -27.19
C ARG A 640 19.33 7.63 -28.08
#